data_AF-A0AAD6R353-F1
#
_entry.id   AF-A0AAD6R353-F1
#
_cell.length_a   1.000
_cell.length_b   1.000
_cell.length_c   1.000
_cell.angle_alpha   90.00
_cell.angle_beta   90.00
_cell.angle_gamma   90.00
#
_symmetry.space_group_name_H-M   'P 1'
#
loop_
_entity.id
_entity.type
_entity.pdbx_description
1 polymer ?
#
loop_
_entity_poly.entity_id
_entity_poly.type
_entity_poly.pdbx_seq_one_letter_code
_entity_poly.pdbx_strand_id
1 'polypeptide(L)'
;MGFFSTILGFCGFGVGISTGLTIGYYLFIYFQPSDVKDPEVRPLVEHDSETLQRMLPEIPLWVKNPDHDRIDWLNRFIQLMWPYLDKAICKTAENIAKPIIAEQIPKYKIDAVEFETLTLGTLPPTFHGMKVYVTDEKELIMEPCIKWAGNPNVTVAVKAFGLKATAQVVDLQVFASPRITLKPLVPSFPCFANIYVSLMEKPHVDFGLKLLGADLMSIPGLYRVVQEIIKDQVANMYLWPKTLEVPILDPAKAMKKPVGILSVKVLRAMKLKKKDLMGASDPYVKVKLTEDKLPAKKTTVKHKNLNPEWNEEFNVVVKDLESQALELRVYDWEQVGKHDKMGMNVVPLKELTPEEPKIMTLELLKNMDLNDPQNEKSRGQLMVELTYKPFKEDDVNLSFTEQAEQKAPEGTPAGGGLLVVIVHEAQDVEGKHHTNPYVRLLFRGEEKRTKHVKKNRDPRWEDEFRYTLDKPPVNEKLHVEVISTSSRIGLLHPKESLGYVDINLTDVKNQRKVSPYRLEEWTDSNRVAVETSFISLLISERERERVSMALPVVDTEYLKEIEKARRDLRALIAYKNCGPIMLRLAWHDAGTYDKNTKTGGANGSIRNEEECSHGSNNGLKIAIDFCEEVKVKHPKITYADLYQLAGVVAVEVTGGPTIDFVPGRRDSNTCPKEGRLPNAKLGSPHLRDIFYRMGLSDKDIVALSGGHTLGRAHPERSGFDGPWTQEPLKELLKGQTEGLLKLPTDNALLDDPDFRPYVELYAKDEEAFFRDYAASHKKLSELGFTPRSSVVKVKDSTVLAQSAVGVAVAAAVVILGYLYEVRKKMN
;
A
#
# COMPACT_ATOMS: atom_id res chain seq x y z
N MET A 1 -7.18 20.24 -52.52
CA MET A 1 -6.94 20.59 -51.10
C MET A 1 -6.17 19.50 -50.34
N GLY A 2 -6.45 18.20 -50.52
CA GLY A 2 -5.77 17.12 -49.79
C GLY A 2 -4.28 16.93 -50.10
N PHE A 3 -3.86 16.99 -51.37
CA PHE A 3 -2.46 16.70 -51.76
C PHE A 3 -1.44 17.69 -51.17
N PHE A 4 -1.76 18.98 -51.18
CA PHE A 4 -0.90 20.02 -50.60
C PHE A 4 -0.85 19.94 -49.07
N SER A 5 -1.93 19.54 -48.40
CA SER A 5 -1.95 19.34 -46.94
C SER A 5 -1.09 18.16 -46.52
N THR A 6 -1.06 17.07 -47.30
CA THR A 6 -0.19 15.92 -47.03
C THR A 6 1.29 16.25 -47.23
N ILE A 7 1.62 17.02 -48.26
CA ILE A 7 3.01 17.47 -48.52
C ILE A 7 3.46 18.46 -47.44
N LEU A 8 2.62 19.42 -47.06
CA LEU A 8 2.91 20.36 -45.97
C LEU A 8 3.02 19.65 -44.61
N GLY A 9 2.23 18.61 -44.38
CA GLY A 9 2.33 17.76 -43.19
C GLY A 9 3.62 16.94 -43.15
N PHE A 10 4.06 16.39 -44.29
CA PHE A 10 5.31 15.63 -44.38
C PHE A 10 6.55 16.52 -44.25
N CYS A 11 6.53 17.70 -44.89
CA CYS A 11 7.56 18.71 -44.72
C CYS A 11 7.56 19.28 -43.29
N GLY A 12 6.40 19.52 -42.69
CA GLY A 12 6.28 19.97 -41.30
C GLY A 12 6.76 18.95 -40.28
N PHE A 13 6.52 17.66 -40.51
CA PHE A 13 7.01 16.57 -39.67
C PHE A 13 8.53 16.37 -39.80
N GLY A 14 9.04 16.35 -41.04
CA GLY A 14 10.48 16.21 -41.29
C GLY A 14 11.30 17.40 -40.81
N VAL A 15 10.89 18.62 -41.16
CA VAL A 15 11.57 19.86 -40.75
C VAL A 15 11.36 20.11 -39.26
N GLY A 16 10.16 19.87 -38.73
CA GLY A 16 9.85 20.06 -37.31
C GLY A 16 10.63 19.12 -36.39
N ILE A 17 10.74 17.83 -36.75
CA ILE A 17 11.56 16.88 -35.97
C ILE A 17 13.04 17.20 -36.10
N SER A 18 13.53 17.50 -37.30
CA SER A 18 14.95 17.82 -37.50
C SER A 18 15.35 19.10 -36.76
N THR A 19 14.50 20.12 -36.82
CA THR A 19 14.70 21.39 -36.11
C THR A 19 14.56 21.18 -34.60
N GLY A 20 13.57 20.39 -34.14
CA GLY A 20 13.38 20.05 -32.74
C GLY A 20 14.53 19.22 -32.16
N LEU A 21 15.07 18.27 -32.92
CA LEU A 21 16.26 17.50 -32.54
C LEU A 21 17.53 18.35 -32.55
N THR A 22 17.66 19.28 -33.49
CA THR A 22 18.83 20.19 -33.56
C THR A 22 18.78 21.22 -32.43
N ILE A 23 17.61 21.81 -32.16
CA ILE A 23 17.40 22.70 -31.01
C ILE A 23 17.56 21.92 -29.70
N GLY A 24 17.02 20.70 -29.62
CA GLY A 24 17.19 19.81 -28.47
C GLY A 24 18.65 19.43 -28.23
N TYR A 25 19.42 19.17 -29.29
CA TYR A 25 20.85 18.88 -29.24
C TYR A 25 21.67 20.12 -28.81
N TYR A 26 21.36 21.30 -29.35
CA TYR A 26 22.02 22.55 -28.95
C TYR A 26 21.65 22.95 -27.52
N LEU A 27 20.39 22.79 -27.09
CA LEU A 27 19.99 22.97 -25.69
C LEU A 27 20.68 21.95 -24.78
N PHE A 28 20.82 20.69 -25.21
CA PHE A 28 21.51 19.65 -24.45
C PHE A 28 23.01 19.95 -24.26
N ILE A 29 23.68 20.51 -25.27
CA ILE A 29 25.11 20.87 -25.21
C ILE A 29 25.33 22.20 -24.48
N TYR A 30 24.51 23.22 -24.71
CA TYR A 30 24.68 24.54 -24.06
C TYR A 30 24.16 24.58 -22.61
N PHE A 31 23.28 23.65 -22.21
CA PHE A 31 22.87 23.48 -20.80
C PHE A 31 23.60 22.33 -20.09
N GLN A 32 24.75 21.85 -20.61
CA GLN A 32 25.66 21.10 -19.76
C GLN A 32 26.17 22.04 -18.65
N PRO A 33 25.96 21.69 -17.37
CA PRO A 33 26.42 22.52 -16.26
C PRO A 33 27.96 22.59 -16.30
N SER A 34 28.50 23.74 -16.68
CA SER A 34 29.93 24.01 -16.83
C SER A 34 30.63 24.37 -15.51
N ASP A 35 29.95 24.18 -14.37
CA ASP A 35 30.37 24.78 -13.10
C ASP A 35 31.28 23.87 -12.25
N VAL A 36 31.51 22.62 -12.68
CA VAL A 36 32.34 21.67 -11.93
C VAL A 36 33.38 21.03 -12.87
N LYS A 37 34.66 21.12 -12.50
CA LYS A 37 35.75 20.44 -13.22
C LYS A 37 35.74 18.95 -12.87
N ASP A 38 35.87 18.09 -13.87
CA ASP A 38 36.06 16.66 -13.63
C ASP A 38 37.44 16.39 -13.03
N PRO A 39 37.56 15.50 -12.02
CA PRO A 39 38.85 15.09 -11.48
C PRO A 39 39.63 14.21 -12.49
N GLU A 40 40.97 14.24 -12.39
CA GLU A 40 41.83 13.35 -13.19
C GLU A 40 41.63 11.88 -12.77
N VAL A 41 41.14 11.04 -13.69
CA VAL A 41 41.03 9.59 -13.49
C VAL A 41 42.29 8.91 -14.06
N ARG A 42 42.99 8.13 -13.23
CA ARG A 42 44.18 7.35 -13.65
C ARG A 42 43.94 5.84 -13.57
N PRO A 43 44.38 5.06 -14.58
CA PRO A 43 44.36 3.59 -14.52
C PRO A 43 45.17 3.01 -13.36
N LEU A 44 44.72 1.88 -12.79
CA LEU A 44 45.41 1.18 -11.69
C LEU A 44 46.87 0.81 -12.02
N VAL A 45 47.19 0.56 -13.29
CA VAL A 45 48.55 0.23 -13.75
C VAL A 45 49.53 1.41 -13.62
N GLU A 46 49.02 2.63 -13.46
CA GLU A 46 49.83 3.85 -13.31
C GLU A 46 50.15 4.16 -11.84
N HIS A 47 49.61 3.38 -10.88
CA HIS A 47 49.88 3.55 -9.46
C HIS A 47 51.07 2.70 -9.00
N ASP A 48 51.86 3.23 -8.06
CA ASP A 48 52.97 2.51 -7.46
C ASP A 48 52.50 1.34 -6.57
N SER A 49 53.42 0.42 -6.27
CA SER A 49 53.11 -0.81 -5.53
C SER A 49 52.64 -0.56 -4.09
N GLU A 50 53.06 0.53 -3.45
CA GLU A 50 52.66 0.86 -2.09
C GLU A 50 51.22 1.40 -2.07
N THR A 51 50.88 2.25 -3.04
CA THR A 51 49.52 2.73 -3.29
C THR A 51 48.58 1.57 -3.60
N LEU A 52 48.99 0.63 -4.47
CA LEU A 52 48.20 -0.56 -4.78
C LEU A 52 47.99 -1.48 -3.57
N GLN A 53 49.00 -1.65 -2.70
CA GLN A 53 48.86 -2.42 -1.45
C GLN A 53 47.87 -1.75 -0.48
N ARG A 54 47.89 -0.42 -0.38
CA ARG A 54 46.93 0.34 0.45
C ARG A 54 45.49 0.23 -0.07
N MET A 55 45.31 -0.09 -1.36
CA MET A 55 43.99 -0.27 -1.98
C MET A 55 43.44 -1.71 -1.84
N LEU A 56 44.20 -2.67 -1.32
CA LEU A 56 43.73 -4.06 -1.12
C LEU A 56 42.46 -4.17 -0.23
N PRO A 57 42.28 -3.40 0.86
CA PRO A 57 41.04 -3.38 1.62
C PRO A 57 39.84 -2.87 0.81
N GLU A 58 40.06 -2.12 -0.26
CA GLU A 58 39.02 -1.52 -1.11
C GLU A 58 38.58 -2.41 -2.28
N ILE A 59 39.15 -3.62 -2.42
CA ILE A 59 38.78 -4.57 -3.48
C ILE A 59 37.26 -4.79 -3.49
N PRO A 60 36.60 -4.78 -4.67
CA PRO A 60 35.15 -4.94 -4.78
C PRO A 60 34.62 -6.21 -4.14
N LEU A 61 33.42 -6.16 -3.56
CA LEU A 61 32.84 -7.29 -2.83
C LEU A 61 32.59 -8.51 -3.71
N TRP A 62 32.27 -8.34 -5.01
CA TRP A 62 32.14 -9.46 -5.96
C TRP A 62 33.47 -10.20 -6.24
N VAL A 63 34.61 -9.57 -5.98
CA VAL A 63 35.93 -10.23 -6.04
C VAL A 63 36.23 -10.97 -4.74
N LYS A 64 35.78 -10.42 -3.60
CA LYS A 64 36.03 -10.98 -2.26
C LYS A 64 35.06 -12.08 -1.86
N ASN A 65 33.82 -12.01 -2.35
CA ASN A 65 32.72 -12.86 -1.92
C ASN A 65 31.93 -13.37 -3.13
N PRO A 66 31.79 -14.70 -3.31
CA PRO A 66 31.05 -15.28 -4.43
C PRO A 66 29.55 -14.93 -4.42
N ASP A 67 28.98 -14.47 -3.31
CA ASP A 67 27.56 -14.12 -3.18
C ASP A 67 27.20 -12.75 -3.81
N HIS A 68 28.19 -12.00 -4.31
CA HIS A 68 27.96 -10.67 -4.89
C HIS A 68 28.13 -10.71 -6.41
N ASP A 69 27.09 -10.27 -7.11
CA ASP A 69 27.12 -10.14 -8.56
C ASP A 69 27.64 -8.77 -9.01
N ARG A 70 28.35 -8.75 -10.14
CA ARG A 70 28.79 -7.52 -10.81
C ARG A 70 27.64 -6.91 -11.62
N ILE A 71 27.41 -5.61 -11.47
CA ILE A 71 26.26 -4.89 -12.05
C ILE A 71 26.69 -3.66 -12.87
N ASP A 72 27.63 -3.86 -13.81
CA ASP A 72 28.16 -2.78 -14.66
C ASP A 72 27.08 -2.07 -15.48
N TRP A 73 26.06 -2.82 -15.94
CA TRP A 73 24.96 -2.27 -16.71
C TRP A 73 24.19 -1.22 -15.92
N LEU A 74 24.03 -1.41 -14.59
CA LEU A 74 23.35 -0.47 -13.72
C LEU A 74 24.19 0.79 -13.55
N ASN A 75 25.50 0.65 -13.35
CA ASN A 75 26.42 1.78 -13.30
C ASN A 75 26.36 2.60 -14.59
N ARG A 76 26.34 1.95 -15.75
CA ARG A 76 26.22 2.63 -17.05
C ARG A 76 24.87 3.35 -17.20
N PHE A 77 23.79 2.73 -16.76
CA PHE A 77 22.47 3.34 -16.76
C PHE A 77 22.42 4.59 -15.87
N ILE A 78 22.92 4.50 -14.64
CA ILE A 78 22.96 5.63 -13.71
C ILE A 78 23.83 6.75 -14.26
N GLN A 79 24.98 6.44 -14.88
CA GLN A 79 25.82 7.44 -15.54
C GLN A 79 25.07 8.22 -16.63
N LEU A 80 24.27 7.55 -17.45
CA LEU A 80 23.47 8.19 -18.49
C LEU A 80 22.32 9.04 -17.90
N MET A 81 21.74 8.60 -16.78
CA MET A 81 20.63 9.27 -16.12
C MET A 81 21.05 10.38 -15.15
N TRP A 82 22.34 10.43 -14.78
CA TRP A 82 22.84 11.28 -13.70
C TRP A 82 22.48 12.78 -13.83
N PRO A 83 22.57 13.42 -15.02
CA PRO A 83 22.21 14.84 -15.14
C PRO A 83 20.73 15.15 -14.81
N TYR A 84 19.85 14.16 -14.96
CA TYR A 84 18.43 14.28 -14.62
C TYR A 84 18.18 13.93 -13.14
N LEU A 85 18.88 12.89 -12.65
CA LEU A 85 18.81 12.47 -11.27
C LEU A 85 19.34 13.54 -10.32
N ASP A 86 20.47 14.17 -10.63
CA ASP A 86 21.04 15.29 -9.86
C ASP A 86 20.00 16.40 -9.65
N LYS A 87 19.40 16.90 -10.74
CA LYS A 87 18.39 17.97 -10.68
C LYS A 87 17.17 17.56 -9.86
N ALA A 88 16.68 16.34 -10.04
CA ALA A 88 15.53 15.84 -9.30
C ALA A 88 15.84 15.67 -7.79
N ILE A 89 17.01 15.11 -7.46
CA ILE A 89 17.44 14.91 -6.07
C ILE A 89 17.65 16.26 -5.38
N CYS A 90 18.33 17.20 -6.03
CA CYS A 90 18.55 18.55 -5.51
C CYS A 90 17.25 19.28 -5.23
N LYS A 91 16.30 19.27 -6.17
CA LYS A 91 14.98 19.90 -5.98
C LYS A 91 14.22 19.29 -4.80
N THR A 92 14.28 17.98 -4.63
CA THR A 92 13.63 17.32 -3.49
C THR A 92 14.35 17.62 -2.18
N ALA A 93 15.68 17.60 -2.15
CA ALA A 93 16.48 17.96 -0.98
C ALA A 93 16.18 19.39 -0.52
N GLU A 94 16.04 20.33 -1.46
CA GLU A 94 15.64 21.72 -1.17
C GLU A 94 14.24 21.78 -0.53
N ASN A 95 13.27 21.02 -1.05
CA ASN A 95 11.91 20.97 -0.51
C ASN A 95 11.85 20.37 0.90
N ILE A 96 12.69 19.38 1.20
CA ILE A 96 12.82 18.79 2.54
C ILE A 96 13.52 19.78 3.50
N ALA A 97 14.56 20.46 3.04
CA ALA A 97 15.34 21.38 3.86
C ALA A 97 14.58 22.66 4.21
N LYS A 98 13.74 23.19 3.30
CA LYS A 98 12.95 24.43 3.50
C LYS A 98 12.19 24.50 4.84
N PRO A 99 11.33 23.52 5.20
CA PRO A 99 10.61 23.56 6.47
C PRO A 99 11.54 23.45 7.69
N ILE A 100 12.62 22.66 7.58
CA ILE A 100 13.61 22.51 8.66
C ILE A 100 14.34 23.84 8.90
N ILE A 101 14.79 24.49 7.83
CA ILE A 101 15.44 25.81 7.88
C ILE A 101 14.49 26.87 8.46
N ALA A 102 13.23 26.87 8.03
CA ALA A 102 12.22 27.82 8.50
C ALA A 102 11.96 27.73 10.02
N GLU A 103 12.06 26.54 10.60
CA GLU A 103 11.94 26.32 12.05
C GLU A 103 13.16 26.86 12.83
N GLN A 104 14.35 26.83 12.24
CA GLN A 104 15.58 27.29 12.91
C GLN A 104 15.84 28.79 12.77
N ILE A 105 15.29 29.45 11.74
CA ILE A 105 15.45 30.90 11.48
C ILE A 105 15.08 31.75 12.71
N PRO A 106 13.90 31.57 13.36
CA PRO A 106 13.50 32.35 14.54
C PRO A 106 14.39 32.09 15.77
N LYS A 107 14.87 30.85 15.92
CA LYS A 107 15.64 30.40 17.10
C LYS A 107 17.00 31.09 17.20
N TYR A 108 17.63 31.38 16.07
CA TYR A 108 18.98 31.96 16.00
C TYR A 108 19.00 33.41 15.49
N LYS A 109 17.83 34.06 15.36
CA LYS A 109 17.69 35.43 14.83
C LYS A 109 18.37 35.61 13.46
N ILE A 110 18.22 34.60 12.60
CA ILE A 110 18.69 34.63 11.22
C ILE A 110 17.64 35.39 10.39
N ASP A 111 18.06 36.20 9.43
CA ASP A 111 17.14 36.95 8.55
C ASP A 111 16.66 36.06 7.39
N ALA A 112 17.56 35.30 6.76
CA ALA A 112 17.25 34.35 5.69
C ALA A 112 18.34 33.29 5.51
N VAL A 113 17.96 32.14 4.97
CA VAL A 113 18.89 31.11 4.46
C VAL A 113 18.51 30.80 3.02
N GLU A 114 19.46 30.91 2.10
CA GLU A 114 19.26 30.75 0.67
C GLU A 114 20.25 29.74 0.09
N PHE A 115 19.76 28.85 -0.78
CA PHE A 115 20.62 28.03 -1.63
C PHE A 115 21.10 28.88 -2.80
N GLU A 116 22.40 29.16 -2.89
CA GLU A 116 22.99 29.86 -4.04
C GLU A 116 23.29 28.89 -5.17
N THR A 117 23.83 27.71 -4.82
CA THR A 117 24.04 26.60 -5.73
C THR A 117 23.67 25.30 -5.04
N LEU A 118 23.02 24.39 -5.76
CA LEU A 118 22.68 23.06 -5.25
C LEU A 118 22.79 22.05 -6.39
N THR A 119 23.95 21.40 -6.48
CA THR A 119 24.21 20.26 -7.36
C THR A 119 25.08 19.24 -6.64
N LEU A 120 24.84 17.96 -6.93
CA LEU A 120 25.60 16.82 -6.46
C LEU A 120 26.85 16.54 -7.32
N GLY A 121 27.05 17.31 -8.40
CA GLY A 121 28.20 17.23 -9.28
C GLY A 121 28.00 16.32 -10.49
N THR A 122 29.06 16.13 -11.26
CA THR A 122 29.07 15.35 -12.50
C THR A 122 29.25 13.86 -12.28
N LEU A 123 29.68 13.46 -11.08
CA LEU A 123 30.04 12.08 -10.76
C LEU A 123 28.89 11.32 -10.07
N PRO A 124 28.31 10.28 -10.72
CA PRO A 124 27.26 9.46 -10.12
C PRO A 124 27.77 8.51 -9.03
N PRO A 125 26.88 8.00 -8.16
CA PRO A 125 27.16 6.88 -7.29
C PRO A 125 27.45 5.62 -8.10
N THR A 126 28.35 4.79 -7.56
CA THR A 126 28.74 3.53 -8.17
C THR A 126 28.33 2.35 -7.29
N PHE A 127 27.85 1.31 -7.95
CA PHE A 127 27.42 0.07 -7.33
C PHE A 127 28.53 -0.97 -7.50
N HIS A 128 29.13 -1.36 -6.38
CA HIS A 128 30.28 -2.26 -6.32
C HIS A 128 29.91 -3.73 -6.25
N GLY A 129 28.63 -4.05 -6.29
CA GLY A 129 28.11 -5.41 -6.24
C GLY A 129 26.70 -5.40 -5.67
N MET A 130 25.96 -6.48 -5.91
CA MET A 130 24.63 -6.66 -5.34
C MET A 130 24.46 -8.11 -4.93
N LYS A 131 23.87 -8.31 -3.74
CA LYS A 131 23.41 -9.62 -3.29
C LYS A 131 21.90 -9.71 -3.44
N VAL A 132 21.39 -10.85 -3.90
CA VAL A 132 19.96 -11.05 -4.14
C VAL A 132 19.48 -12.31 -3.42
N TYR A 133 18.34 -12.22 -2.76
CA TYR A 133 17.70 -13.31 -2.05
C TYR A 133 16.24 -13.40 -2.46
N VAL A 134 15.73 -14.62 -2.54
CA VAL A 134 14.29 -14.90 -2.63
C VAL A 134 13.92 -15.61 -1.34
N THR A 135 12.94 -15.09 -0.62
CA THR A 135 12.48 -15.67 0.65
C THR A 135 11.28 -16.60 0.41
N ASP A 136 10.99 -17.47 1.38
CA ASP A 136 9.81 -18.35 1.36
C ASP A 136 8.49 -17.56 1.36
N GLU A 137 8.52 -16.31 1.81
CA GLU A 137 7.39 -15.38 1.88
C GLU A 137 7.07 -14.70 0.53
N LYS A 138 7.68 -15.16 -0.58
CA LYS A 138 7.49 -14.58 -1.93
C LYS A 138 7.87 -13.09 -1.98
N GLU A 139 9.02 -12.74 -1.40
CA GLU A 139 9.60 -11.40 -1.47
C GLU A 139 10.95 -11.46 -2.20
N LEU A 140 11.28 -10.42 -2.96
CA LEU A 140 12.61 -10.26 -3.58
C LEU A 140 13.43 -9.26 -2.77
N ILE A 141 14.52 -9.70 -2.17
CA ILE A 141 15.43 -8.84 -1.39
C ILE A 141 16.71 -8.62 -2.18
N MET A 142 17.13 -7.37 -2.31
CA MET A 142 18.35 -6.94 -2.98
C MET A 142 19.17 -6.06 -2.05
N GLU A 143 20.47 -6.33 -1.93
CA GLU A 143 21.41 -5.57 -1.10
C GLU A 143 22.54 -5.02 -1.99
N PRO A 144 22.31 -3.88 -2.67
CA PRO A 144 23.38 -3.21 -3.42
C PRO A 144 24.40 -2.56 -2.49
N CYS A 145 25.69 -2.68 -2.83
CA CYS A 145 26.76 -1.95 -2.18
C CYS A 145 27.07 -0.66 -2.95
N ILE A 146 26.74 0.48 -2.34
CA ILE A 146 26.90 1.82 -2.93
C ILE A 146 28.19 2.44 -2.39
N LYS A 147 29.04 2.92 -3.30
CA LYS A 147 30.10 3.88 -2.97
C LYS A 147 30.01 5.06 -3.92
N TRP A 148 30.08 6.26 -3.37
CA TRP A 148 29.93 7.48 -4.13
C TRP A 148 30.97 8.49 -3.67
N ALA A 149 31.86 8.88 -4.56
CA ALA A 149 32.76 10.00 -4.38
C ALA A 149 32.35 11.07 -5.39
N GLY A 150 31.49 11.98 -4.94
CA GLY A 150 30.93 13.06 -5.73
C GLY A 150 31.74 14.35 -5.62
N ASN A 151 31.57 15.22 -6.61
CA ASN A 151 32.09 16.58 -6.65
C ASN A 151 30.93 17.59 -6.50
N PRO A 152 30.20 17.60 -5.38
CA PRO A 152 29.06 18.48 -5.22
C PRO A 152 29.50 19.95 -5.16
N ASN A 153 28.59 20.83 -5.57
CA ASN A 153 28.72 22.26 -5.34
C ASN A 153 27.45 22.77 -4.67
N VAL A 154 27.39 22.59 -3.35
CA VAL A 154 26.27 23.03 -2.53
C VAL A 154 26.69 24.26 -1.74
N THR A 155 26.23 25.43 -2.18
CA THR A 155 26.52 26.71 -1.53
C THR A 155 25.27 27.24 -0.85
N VAL A 156 25.37 27.46 0.46
CA VAL A 156 24.29 27.97 1.32
C VAL A 156 24.72 29.32 1.86
N ALA A 157 23.91 30.34 1.60
CA ALA A 157 24.08 31.68 2.16
C ALA A 157 23.14 31.88 3.34
N VAL A 158 23.68 32.36 4.46
CA VAL A 158 22.95 32.76 5.66
C VAL A 158 23.07 34.27 5.81
N LYS A 159 21.93 34.96 5.81
CA LYS A 159 21.83 36.40 6.07
C LYS A 159 21.36 36.60 7.50
N ALA A 160 22.10 37.36 8.28
CA ALA A 160 21.73 37.70 9.66
C ALA A 160 22.34 39.04 10.06
N PHE A 161 21.56 39.92 10.69
CA PHE A 161 22.02 41.22 11.24
C PHE A 161 22.75 42.10 10.22
N GLY A 162 22.34 42.05 8.94
CA GLY A 162 22.99 42.79 7.86
C GLY A 162 24.30 42.19 7.32
N LEU A 163 24.70 41.00 7.79
CA LEU A 163 25.84 40.24 7.28
C LEU A 163 25.37 39.03 6.46
N LYS A 164 26.13 38.68 5.41
CA LYS A 164 25.91 37.49 4.58
C LYS A 164 27.09 36.54 4.73
N ALA A 165 26.87 35.39 5.35
CA ALA A 165 27.87 34.32 5.46
C ALA A 165 27.55 33.21 4.46
N THR A 166 28.57 32.65 3.80
CA THR A 166 28.41 31.53 2.86
C THR A 166 29.16 30.30 3.37
N ALA A 167 28.50 29.15 3.30
CA ALA A 167 29.08 27.84 3.52
C ALA A 167 28.94 27.02 2.24
N GLN A 168 30.03 26.36 1.83
CA GLN A 168 30.08 25.51 0.65
C GLN A 168 30.47 24.09 1.05
N VAL A 169 29.63 23.12 0.72
CA VAL A 169 29.94 21.69 0.82
C VAL A 169 30.60 21.24 -0.48
N VAL A 170 31.74 20.57 -0.35
CA VAL A 170 32.57 20.02 -1.43
C VAL A 170 32.98 18.58 -1.12
N ASP A 171 33.53 17.85 -2.09
CA ASP A 171 34.19 16.54 -1.88
C ASP A 171 33.38 15.51 -1.06
N LEU A 172 32.14 15.22 -1.48
CA LEU A 172 31.24 14.29 -0.77
C LEU A 172 31.60 12.83 -1.05
N GLN A 173 31.80 12.06 0.01
CA GLN A 173 31.98 10.62 -0.02
C GLN A 173 30.87 9.93 0.77
N VAL A 174 30.20 8.96 0.15
CA VAL A 174 29.13 8.17 0.76
C VAL A 174 29.39 6.69 0.49
N PHE A 175 29.38 5.89 1.56
CA PHE A 175 29.39 4.43 1.48
C PHE A 175 28.17 3.89 2.22
N ALA A 176 27.34 3.11 1.54
CA ALA A 176 26.11 2.59 2.10
C ALA A 176 25.74 1.23 1.49
N SER A 177 25.12 0.37 2.30
CA SER A 177 24.61 -0.93 1.89
C SER A 177 23.13 -1.03 2.22
N PRO A 178 22.24 -0.41 1.41
CA PRO A 178 20.80 -0.50 1.65
C PRO A 178 20.27 -1.91 1.31
N ARG A 179 19.29 -2.36 2.08
CA ARG A 179 18.45 -3.51 1.77
C ARG A 179 17.16 -3.03 1.12
N ILE A 180 16.92 -3.45 -0.11
CA ILE A 180 15.74 -3.17 -0.93
C ILE A 180 14.88 -4.43 -1.00
N THR A 181 13.62 -4.37 -0.57
CA THR A 181 12.68 -5.51 -0.60
C THR A 181 11.49 -5.19 -1.49
N LEU A 182 11.20 -6.04 -2.48
CA LEU A 182 10.02 -5.94 -3.33
C LEU A 182 8.93 -6.87 -2.80
N LYS A 183 7.82 -6.30 -2.33
CA LYS A 183 6.69 -7.08 -1.81
C LYS A 183 5.37 -6.31 -1.73
N PRO A 184 4.23 -7.02 -1.70
CA PRO A 184 4.08 -8.41 -2.16
C PRO A 184 4.40 -8.55 -3.64
N LEU A 185 4.89 -9.71 -4.07
CA LEU A 185 4.97 -10.05 -5.48
C LEU A 185 3.57 -10.29 -6.05
N VAL A 186 3.29 -9.77 -7.25
CA VAL A 186 1.97 -9.83 -7.90
C VAL A 186 2.10 -10.33 -9.35
N PRO A 187 1.06 -10.97 -9.93
CA PRO A 187 1.16 -11.56 -11.27
C PRO A 187 1.01 -10.53 -12.42
N SER A 188 0.87 -9.24 -12.10
CA SER A 188 0.80 -8.13 -13.06
C SER A 188 2.07 -7.30 -13.02
N PHE A 189 2.57 -6.89 -14.19
CA PHE A 189 3.72 -5.96 -14.28
C PHE A 189 3.50 -4.71 -13.40
N PRO A 190 4.48 -4.26 -12.59
CA PRO A 190 5.90 -4.64 -12.59
C PRO A 190 6.27 -5.89 -11.77
N CYS A 191 5.29 -6.72 -11.41
CA CYS A 191 5.40 -7.96 -10.64
C CYS A 191 5.58 -7.81 -9.13
N PHE A 192 5.45 -6.60 -8.60
CA PHE A 192 5.46 -6.29 -7.16
C PHE A 192 4.60 -5.05 -6.88
N ALA A 193 4.11 -4.94 -5.65
CA ALA A 193 3.28 -3.81 -5.25
C ALA A 193 4.04 -2.68 -4.57
N ASN A 194 4.97 -2.97 -3.66
CA ASN A 194 5.74 -1.96 -2.94
C ASN A 194 7.25 -2.27 -2.98
N ILE A 195 8.06 -1.22 -2.82
CA ILE A 195 9.50 -1.29 -2.57
C ILE A 195 9.74 -0.82 -1.13
N TYR A 196 10.43 -1.61 -0.32
CA TYR A 196 10.87 -1.23 1.02
C TYR A 196 12.37 -1.04 1.01
N VAL A 197 12.86 0.01 1.65
CA VAL A 197 14.30 0.28 1.74
C VAL A 197 14.73 0.56 3.16
N SER A 198 15.78 -0.11 3.61
CA SER A 198 16.41 0.11 4.91
C SER A 198 17.93 0.14 4.77
N LEU A 199 18.62 0.77 5.70
CA LEU A 199 20.06 0.69 5.87
C LEU A 199 20.35 -0.38 6.91
N MET A 200 21.19 -1.36 6.55
CA MET A 200 21.56 -2.43 7.47
C MET A 200 22.60 -1.97 8.51
N GLU A 201 23.40 -0.96 8.14
CA GLU A 201 24.45 -0.38 8.97
C GLU A 201 24.44 1.14 8.82
N LYS A 202 25.04 1.86 9.78
CA LYS A 202 25.19 3.31 9.68
C LYS A 202 26.03 3.64 8.42
N PRO A 203 25.56 4.53 7.53
CA PRO A 203 26.30 4.87 6.34
C PRO A 203 27.55 5.67 6.71
N HIS A 204 28.63 5.47 5.95
CA HIS A 204 29.78 6.36 6.03
C HIS A 204 29.51 7.57 5.14
N VAL A 205 29.56 8.76 5.73
CA VAL A 205 29.41 10.04 5.03
C VAL A 205 30.58 10.94 5.43
N ASP A 206 31.31 11.42 4.44
CA ASP A 206 32.38 12.41 4.57
C ASP A 206 32.19 13.52 3.51
N PHE A 207 32.60 14.74 3.82
CA PHE A 207 32.51 15.89 2.91
C PHE A 207 33.43 17.01 3.39
N GLY A 208 33.95 17.81 2.46
CA GLY A 208 34.63 19.06 2.75
C GLY A 208 33.65 20.21 2.99
N LEU A 209 34.00 21.15 3.88
CA LEU A 209 33.19 22.33 4.18
C LEU A 209 34.06 23.59 4.17
N LYS A 210 33.74 24.54 3.29
CA LYS A 210 34.40 25.86 3.21
C LYS A 210 33.47 26.93 3.78
N LEU A 211 33.99 27.84 4.59
CA LEU A 211 33.20 28.87 5.28
C LEU A 211 33.85 30.24 5.11
N LEU A 212 33.13 31.21 4.55
CA LEU A 212 33.62 32.58 4.32
C LEU A 212 34.96 32.65 3.52
N GLY A 213 35.21 31.66 2.65
CA GLY A 213 36.47 31.55 1.89
C GLY A 213 37.66 30.99 2.68
N ALA A 214 37.48 30.54 3.93
CA ALA A 214 38.47 29.83 4.73
C ALA A 214 38.14 28.32 4.84
N ASP A 215 39.20 27.49 4.97
CA ASP A 215 39.08 26.04 5.11
C ASP A 215 38.74 25.67 6.57
N LEU A 216 37.59 25.04 6.80
CA LEU A 216 37.12 24.66 8.13
C LEU A 216 37.97 23.53 8.75
N MET A 217 38.76 22.80 7.95
CA MET A 217 39.72 21.80 8.44
C MET A 217 40.79 22.41 9.37
N SER A 218 40.90 23.74 9.41
CA SER A 218 41.78 24.49 10.31
C SER A 218 41.18 24.76 11.70
N ILE A 219 39.90 24.44 11.96
CA ILE A 219 39.22 24.63 13.25
C ILE A 219 39.07 23.27 13.97
N PRO A 220 39.89 22.97 15.00
CA PRO A 220 39.87 21.67 15.67
C PRO A 220 38.51 21.35 16.31
N GLY A 221 38.01 20.13 16.10
CA GLY A 221 36.83 19.57 16.80
C GLY A 221 35.47 19.87 16.15
N LEU A 222 35.32 21.02 15.48
CA LEU A 222 34.03 21.39 14.88
C LEU A 222 33.62 20.44 13.76
N TYR A 223 34.52 20.16 12.81
CA TYR A 223 34.29 19.25 11.69
C TYR A 223 33.75 17.87 12.13
N ARG A 224 34.31 17.29 13.20
CA ARG A 224 33.90 15.99 13.72
C ARG A 224 32.47 16.00 14.27
N VAL A 225 32.06 17.08 14.96
CA VAL A 225 30.70 17.23 15.50
C VAL A 225 29.67 17.22 14.37
N VAL A 226 29.99 17.83 13.25
CA VAL A 226 29.09 17.96 12.11
C VAL A 226 28.88 16.62 11.42
N GLN A 227 29.97 15.89 11.19
CA GLN A 227 29.91 14.55 10.61
C GLN A 227 29.07 13.60 11.46
N GLU A 228 29.23 13.63 12.79
CA GLU A 228 28.45 12.79 13.71
C GLU A 228 26.95 13.12 13.68
N ILE A 229 26.58 14.42 13.68
CA ILE A 229 25.17 14.84 13.59
C ILE A 229 24.53 14.31 12.29
N ILE A 230 25.23 14.40 11.17
CA ILE A 230 24.70 13.94 9.87
C ILE A 230 24.55 12.42 9.84
N LYS A 231 25.57 11.70 10.32
CA LYS A 231 25.54 10.24 10.42
C LYS A 231 24.37 9.76 11.29
N ASP A 232 24.17 10.39 12.44
CA ASP A 232 23.11 10.01 13.38
C ASP A 232 21.72 10.33 12.84
N GLN A 233 21.52 11.47 12.17
CA GLN A 233 20.23 11.79 11.55
C GLN A 233 19.88 10.84 10.41
N VAL A 234 20.82 10.52 9.52
CA VAL A 234 20.57 9.57 8.43
C VAL A 234 20.30 8.15 8.97
N ALA A 235 21.05 7.72 9.99
CA ALA A 235 20.82 6.45 10.65
C ALA A 235 19.45 6.40 11.35
N ASN A 236 19.06 7.45 12.07
CA ASN A 236 17.80 7.49 12.81
C ASN A 236 16.56 7.41 11.90
N MET A 237 16.69 7.75 10.62
CA MET A 237 15.58 7.71 9.66
C MET A 237 15.41 6.33 9.01
N TYR A 238 16.51 5.62 8.72
CA TYR A 238 16.48 4.46 7.82
C TYR A 238 17.26 3.24 8.31
N LEU A 239 17.96 3.32 9.44
CA LEU A 239 18.61 2.15 10.02
C LEU A 239 17.55 1.13 10.41
N TRP A 240 17.75 -0.12 10.01
CA TRP A 240 16.87 -1.22 10.36
C TRP A 240 16.59 -1.24 11.88
N PRO A 241 15.32 -1.45 12.31
CA PRO A 241 14.17 -1.94 11.56
C PRO A 241 13.38 -0.89 10.76
N LYS A 242 13.79 0.38 10.76
CA LYS A 242 13.07 1.43 10.04
C LYS A 242 13.21 1.22 8.53
N THR A 243 12.08 1.20 7.84
CA THR A 243 12.01 1.02 6.38
C THR A 243 11.29 2.19 5.74
N LEU A 244 11.84 2.70 4.66
CA LEU A 244 11.12 3.53 3.71
C LEU A 244 10.25 2.65 2.81
N GLU A 245 8.93 2.85 2.85
CA GLU A 245 8.00 2.20 1.94
C GLU A 245 7.68 3.10 0.74
N VAL A 246 7.79 2.53 -0.46
CA VAL A 246 7.51 3.19 -1.73
C VAL A 246 6.42 2.39 -2.46
N PRO A 247 5.15 2.82 -2.41
CA PRO A 247 4.04 2.07 -3.01
C PRO A 247 3.95 2.27 -4.52
N ILE A 248 4.22 1.22 -5.28
CA ILE A 248 4.25 1.24 -6.76
C ILE A 248 2.88 0.92 -7.34
N LEU A 249 2.31 -0.23 -7.01
CA LEU A 249 1.02 -0.70 -7.50
C LEU A 249 0.09 -1.00 -6.33
N ASP A 250 -1.20 -0.78 -6.50
CA ASP A 250 -2.21 -1.20 -5.53
C ASP A 250 -2.36 -2.74 -5.60
N PRO A 251 -1.99 -3.50 -4.55
CA PRO A 251 -2.09 -4.96 -4.55
C PRO A 251 -3.50 -5.47 -4.87
N ALA A 252 -4.54 -4.71 -4.45
CA ALA A 252 -5.93 -5.10 -4.67
C ALA A 252 -6.34 -5.01 -6.15
N LYS A 253 -5.75 -4.08 -6.92
CA LYS A 253 -5.99 -3.93 -8.36
C LYS A 253 -5.12 -4.85 -9.21
N ALA A 254 -3.95 -5.22 -8.69
CA ALA A 254 -2.97 -6.10 -9.35
C ALA A 254 -3.48 -7.55 -9.49
N MET A 255 -4.22 -8.02 -8.49
CA MET A 255 -4.96 -9.27 -8.55
C MET A 255 -6.29 -8.99 -9.23
N LYS A 256 -6.46 -9.37 -10.51
CA LYS A 256 -7.74 -9.23 -11.27
C LYS A 256 -8.87 -10.05 -10.62
N LYS A 257 -9.42 -9.57 -9.50
CA LYS A 257 -10.47 -10.20 -8.70
C LYS A 257 -11.80 -10.24 -9.48
N PRO A 258 -12.68 -11.22 -9.21
CA PRO A 258 -14.05 -11.18 -9.71
C PRO A 258 -14.76 -9.91 -9.24
N VAL A 259 -15.45 -9.19 -10.13
CA VAL A 259 -16.26 -8.01 -9.81
C VAL A 259 -17.77 -8.24 -10.00
N GLY A 260 -18.16 -9.32 -10.70
CA GLY A 260 -19.55 -9.74 -10.81
C GLY A 260 -19.75 -10.99 -11.67
N ILE A 261 -21.01 -11.39 -11.84
CA ILE A 261 -21.44 -12.44 -12.79
C ILE A 261 -22.30 -11.80 -13.86
N LEU A 262 -22.01 -12.11 -15.12
CA LEU A 262 -22.89 -11.83 -16.23
C LEU A 262 -23.68 -13.10 -16.58
N SER A 263 -25.01 -13.05 -16.41
CA SER A 263 -25.91 -14.03 -17.00
C SER A 263 -26.17 -13.65 -18.46
N VAL A 264 -25.96 -14.62 -19.35
CA VAL A 264 -26.14 -14.50 -20.80
C VAL A 264 -27.17 -15.54 -21.23
N LYS A 265 -28.39 -15.09 -21.48
CA LYS A 265 -29.46 -15.94 -22.01
C LYS A 265 -29.57 -15.73 -23.51
N VAL A 266 -29.17 -16.76 -24.26
CA VAL A 266 -29.26 -16.79 -25.72
C VAL A 266 -30.67 -17.23 -26.08
N LEU A 267 -31.50 -16.28 -26.50
CA LEU A 267 -32.92 -16.53 -26.77
C LEU A 267 -33.08 -17.20 -28.14
N ARG A 268 -32.76 -16.47 -29.22
CA ARG A 268 -33.01 -16.90 -30.59
C ARG A 268 -32.17 -16.13 -31.59
N ALA A 269 -32.01 -16.67 -32.79
CA ALA A 269 -31.53 -15.91 -33.95
C ALA A 269 -32.61 -15.82 -35.03
N MET A 270 -32.50 -14.83 -35.90
CA MET A 270 -33.45 -14.57 -36.98
C MET A 270 -32.73 -14.29 -38.28
N LYS A 271 -33.28 -14.79 -39.39
CA LYS A 271 -32.79 -14.52 -40.75
C LYS A 271 -31.29 -14.78 -40.90
N LEU A 272 -30.79 -15.84 -40.28
CA LEU A 272 -29.38 -16.21 -40.41
C LEU A 272 -29.02 -16.44 -41.87
N LYS A 273 -27.86 -15.94 -42.29
CA LYS A 273 -27.40 -16.13 -43.67
C LYS A 273 -26.98 -17.58 -43.89
N LYS A 274 -27.63 -18.23 -44.85
CA LYS A 274 -27.30 -19.58 -45.32
C LYS A 274 -25.85 -19.63 -45.81
N LYS A 275 -25.07 -20.62 -45.36
CA LYS A 275 -23.69 -20.84 -45.83
C LYS A 275 -23.61 -21.85 -46.96
N ASP A 276 -24.43 -22.90 -46.92
CA ASP A 276 -24.45 -23.92 -47.96
C ASP A 276 -25.44 -23.65 -49.08
N LEU A 277 -24.98 -23.82 -50.33
CA LEU A 277 -25.84 -23.75 -51.51
C LEU A 277 -26.89 -24.88 -51.52
N MET A 278 -26.57 -26.07 -50.99
CA MET A 278 -27.45 -27.26 -51.05
C MET A 278 -27.86 -27.87 -49.69
N GLY A 279 -27.23 -27.49 -48.57
CA GLY A 279 -27.59 -27.92 -47.21
C GLY A 279 -28.55 -26.96 -46.50
N ALA A 280 -28.96 -27.25 -45.27
CA ALA A 280 -29.65 -26.30 -44.40
C ALA A 280 -28.79 -26.12 -43.14
N SER A 281 -28.50 -24.86 -42.77
CA SER A 281 -27.55 -24.55 -41.71
C SER A 281 -28.01 -25.06 -40.35
N ASP A 282 -27.05 -25.53 -39.56
CA ASP A 282 -27.14 -26.10 -38.23
C ASP A 282 -26.50 -25.14 -37.19
N PRO A 283 -27.13 -23.99 -36.89
CA PRO A 283 -26.50 -22.96 -36.08
C PRO A 283 -26.36 -23.33 -34.59
N TYR A 284 -25.28 -22.80 -34.00
CA TYR A 284 -25.08 -22.68 -32.55
C TYR A 284 -24.28 -21.42 -32.22
N VAL A 285 -24.34 -20.98 -30.97
CA VAL A 285 -23.67 -19.74 -30.49
C VAL A 285 -22.56 -20.10 -29.52
N LYS A 286 -21.38 -19.48 -29.69
CA LYS A 286 -20.30 -19.47 -28.70
C LYS A 286 -20.33 -18.17 -27.91
N VAL A 287 -20.21 -18.29 -26.58
CA VAL A 287 -20.28 -17.22 -25.60
C VAL A 287 -18.94 -17.14 -24.85
N LYS A 288 -18.31 -15.95 -24.84
CA LYS A 288 -17.01 -15.74 -24.18
C LYS A 288 -16.82 -14.27 -23.76
N LEU A 289 -16.08 -13.99 -22.69
CA LEU A 289 -15.59 -12.63 -22.38
C LEU A 289 -14.23 -12.34 -23.03
N THR A 290 -13.99 -11.07 -23.41
CA THR A 290 -12.68 -10.62 -23.87
C THR A 290 -11.62 -10.82 -22.77
N GLU A 291 -10.39 -11.08 -23.20
CA GLU A 291 -9.23 -11.41 -22.34
C GLU A 291 -9.35 -12.69 -21.49
N ASP A 292 -10.47 -13.41 -21.57
CA ASP A 292 -10.64 -14.64 -20.81
C ASP A 292 -9.85 -15.79 -21.44
N LYS A 293 -9.10 -16.53 -20.61
CA LYS A 293 -8.36 -17.74 -21.02
C LYS A 293 -9.24 -18.98 -20.96
N LEU A 294 -10.44 -18.89 -20.39
CA LEU A 294 -11.37 -20.00 -20.29
C LEU A 294 -11.94 -20.40 -21.67
N PRO A 295 -12.28 -21.69 -21.86
CA PRO A 295 -13.01 -22.15 -23.04
C PRO A 295 -14.35 -21.42 -23.20
N ALA A 296 -14.74 -21.14 -24.44
CA ALA A 296 -16.05 -20.55 -24.73
C ALA A 296 -17.17 -21.55 -24.41
N LYS A 297 -18.25 -21.07 -23.78
CA LYS A 297 -19.49 -21.84 -23.62
C LYS A 297 -20.24 -21.88 -24.95
N LYS A 298 -21.05 -22.91 -25.21
CA LYS A 298 -21.77 -23.07 -26.47
C LYS A 298 -23.20 -23.54 -26.26
N THR A 299 -24.12 -23.06 -27.10
CA THR A 299 -25.50 -23.57 -27.13
C THR A 299 -25.60 -24.95 -27.77
N THR A 300 -26.76 -25.58 -27.64
CA THR A 300 -27.12 -26.73 -28.47
C THR A 300 -27.15 -26.36 -29.96
N VAL A 301 -26.84 -27.34 -30.81
CA VAL A 301 -26.93 -27.19 -32.27
C VAL A 301 -28.38 -27.36 -32.68
N LYS A 302 -28.92 -26.42 -33.46
CA LYS A 302 -30.28 -26.52 -33.99
C LYS A 302 -30.20 -26.87 -35.46
N HIS A 303 -30.63 -28.08 -35.82
CA HIS A 303 -30.47 -28.57 -37.17
C HIS A 303 -31.42 -27.88 -38.17
N LYS A 304 -30.89 -27.54 -39.34
CA LYS A 304 -31.61 -27.05 -40.52
C LYS A 304 -32.51 -25.84 -40.24
N ASN A 305 -32.06 -24.92 -39.40
CA ASN A 305 -32.89 -23.82 -38.90
C ASN A 305 -32.17 -22.47 -38.98
N LEU A 306 -32.66 -21.54 -39.82
CA LEU A 306 -32.14 -20.17 -39.93
C LEU A 306 -32.79 -19.18 -38.96
N ASN A 307 -33.79 -19.63 -38.19
CA ASN A 307 -34.45 -18.88 -37.13
C ASN A 307 -34.49 -19.72 -35.83
N PRO A 308 -33.33 -20.19 -35.33
CA PRO A 308 -33.26 -21.08 -34.19
C PRO A 308 -33.68 -20.39 -32.90
N GLU A 309 -34.35 -21.12 -32.02
CA GLU A 309 -34.64 -20.74 -30.63
C GLU A 309 -33.89 -21.69 -29.69
N TRP A 310 -33.05 -21.13 -28.84
CA TRP A 310 -32.25 -21.89 -27.86
C TRP A 310 -32.84 -21.75 -26.46
N ASN A 311 -33.11 -20.53 -26.02
CA ASN A 311 -33.51 -20.21 -24.65
C ASN A 311 -32.55 -20.80 -23.60
N GLU A 312 -31.26 -20.79 -23.90
CA GLU A 312 -30.21 -21.35 -23.05
C GLU A 312 -29.47 -20.23 -22.30
N GLU A 313 -29.18 -20.44 -21.01
CA GLU A 313 -28.55 -19.45 -20.13
C GLU A 313 -27.14 -19.88 -19.72
N PHE A 314 -26.21 -18.92 -19.72
CA PHE A 314 -24.82 -19.13 -19.35
C PHE A 314 -24.35 -18.04 -18.38
N ASN A 315 -23.75 -18.47 -17.27
CA ASN A 315 -23.07 -17.57 -16.34
C ASN A 315 -21.59 -17.44 -16.68
N VAL A 316 -21.08 -16.21 -16.80
CA VAL A 316 -19.65 -15.91 -16.99
C VAL A 316 -19.17 -14.91 -15.93
N VAL A 317 -17.94 -15.09 -15.44
CA VAL A 317 -17.40 -14.28 -14.35
C VAL A 317 -16.68 -13.04 -14.90
N VAL A 318 -17.14 -11.87 -14.49
CA VAL A 318 -16.56 -10.57 -14.86
C VAL A 318 -15.44 -10.23 -13.87
N LYS A 319 -14.28 -9.83 -14.40
CA LYS A 319 -13.08 -9.41 -13.65
C LYS A 319 -12.84 -7.91 -13.74
N ASP A 320 -13.32 -7.28 -14.80
CA ASP A 320 -13.24 -5.85 -15.00
C ASP A 320 -14.40 -5.40 -15.88
N LEU A 321 -15.32 -4.62 -15.32
CA LEU A 321 -16.50 -4.13 -16.03
C LEU A 321 -16.15 -3.09 -17.11
N GLU A 322 -15.07 -2.33 -16.90
CA GLU A 322 -14.68 -1.21 -17.77
C GLU A 322 -14.01 -1.70 -19.06
N SER A 323 -13.13 -2.69 -18.97
CA SER A 323 -12.35 -3.19 -20.11
C SER A 323 -12.95 -4.42 -20.82
N GLN A 324 -13.75 -5.23 -20.12
CA GLN A 324 -14.27 -6.47 -20.70
C GLN A 324 -15.51 -6.25 -21.56
N ALA A 325 -15.67 -7.12 -22.56
CA ALA A 325 -16.81 -7.19 -23.43
C ALA A 325 -17.25 -8.65 -23.65
N LEU A 326 -18.56 -8.85 -23.83
CA LEU A 326 -19.14 -10.15 -24.18
C LEU A 326 -19.03 -10.38 -25.68
N GLU A 327 -18.34 -11.45 -26.07
CA GLU A 327 -18.21 -11.91 -27.43
C GLU A 327 -19.20 -13.04 -27.73
N LEU A 328 -20.05 -12.82 -28.74
CA LEU A 328 -21.04 -13.78 -29.23
C LEU A 328 -20.70 -14.13 -30.68
N ARG A 329 -20.42 -15.41 -30.95
CA ARG A 329 -20.11 -15.90 -32.31
C ARG A 329 -21.08 -17.00 -32.72
N VAL A 330 -21.77 -16.80 -33.84
CA VAL A 330 -22.67 -17.79 -34.43
C VAL A 330 -21.92 -18.60 -35.47
N TYR A 331 -22.01 -19.92 -35.35
CA TYR A 331 -21.37 -20.89 -36.22
C TYR A 331 -22.39 -21.86 -36.79
N ASP A 332 -22.14 -22.29 -38.02
CA ASP A 332 -22.78 -23.43 -38.67
C ASP A 332 -22.02 -24.70 -38.27
N TRP A 333 -22.72 -25.69 -37.72
CA TRP A 333 -22.09 -26.94 -37.30
C TRP A 333 -21.82 -27.84 -38.52
N GLU A 334 -20.60 -28.37 -38.60
CA GLU A 334 -20.18 -29.28 -39.67
C GLU A 334 -19.79 -30.63 -39.09
N GLN A 335 -20.23 -31.72 -39.73
CA GLN A 335 -19.90 -33.07 -39.29
C GLN A 335 -18.40 -33.39 -39.45
N VAL A 336 -17.75 -32.78 -40.44
CA VAL A 336 -16.32 -32.99 -40.74
C VAL A 336 -15.68 -31.64 -41.08
N GLY A 337 -14.62 -31.27 -40.35
CA GLY A 337 -13.83 -30.07 -40.64
C GLY A 337 -14.09 -28.89 -39.70
N LYS A 338 -13.77 -27.67 -40.15
CA LYS A 338 -13.94 -26.45 -39.34
C LYS A 338 -15.36 -25.91 -39.52
N HIS A 339 -16.01 -25.63 -38.40
CA HIS A 339 -17.36 -25.07 -38.35
C HIS A 339 -17.36 -23.65 -38.92
N ASP A 340 -18.41 -23.32 -39.64
CA ASP A 340 -18.40 -22.20 -40.54
C ASP A 340 -18.98 -20.95 -39.87
N LYS A 341 -18.19 -19.87 -39.76
CA LYS A 341 -18.65 -18.68 -39.02
C LYS A 341 -19.76 -17.97 -39.80
N MET A 342 -20.94 -17.87 -39.20
CA MET A 342 -22.10 -17.19 -39.79
C MET A 342 -22.05 -15.68 -39.50
N GLY A 343 -21.70 -15.31 -38.27
CA GLY A 343 -21.49 -13.93 -37.86
C GLY A 343 -21.09 -13.78 -36.39
N MET A 344 -20.86 -12.55 -35.94
CA MET A 344 -20.55 -12.25 -34.54
C MET A 344 -21.05 -10.87 -34.13
N ASN A 345 -21.11 -10.65 -32.83
CA ASN A 345 -21.23 -9.31 -32.25
C ASN A 345 -20.49 -9.28 -30.90
N VAL A 346 -20.15 -8.07 -30.44
CA VAL A 346 -19.48 -7.84 -29.16
C VAL A 346 -20.25 -6.78 -28.39
N VAL A 347 -20.56 -7.04 -27.13
CA VAL A 347 -21.28 -6.14 -26.24
C VAL A 347 -20.34 -5.67 -25.13
N PRO A 348 -19.94 -4.39 -25.09
CA PRO A 348 -19.15 -3.84 -23.99
C PRO A 348 -19.92 -3.95 -22.67
N LEU A 349 -19.31 -4.50 -21.62
CA LEU A 349 -20.03 -4.75 -20.37
C LEU A 349 -20.38 -3.46 -19.62
N LYS A 350 -19.58 -2.40 -19.78
CA LYS A 350 -19.86 -1.04 -19.27
C LYS A 350 -21.19 -0.44 -19.73
N GLU A 351 -21.81 -0.98 -20.79
CA GLU A 351 -23.11 -0.53 -21.30
C GLU A 351 -24.30 -1.22 -20.63
N LEU A 352 -24.03 -2.14 -19.70
CA LEU A 352 -25.05 -2.85 -18.92
C LEU A 352 -25.29 -2.14 -17.60
N THR A 353 -26.55 -1.85 -17.31
CA THR A 353 -26.97 -1.41 -15.97
C THR A 353 -26.94 -2.61 -15.03
N PRO A 354 -26.34 -2.50 -13.83
CA PRO A 354 -26.37 -3.56 -12.82
C PRO A 354 -27.80 -4.01 -12.46
N GLU A 355 -27.97 -5.31 -12.25
CA GLU A 355 -29.19 -6.00 -11.81
C GLU A 355 -30.43 -5.88 -12.72
N GLU A 356 -30.34 -5.11 -13.80
CA GLU A 356 -31.42 -4.95 -14.77
C GLU A 356 -31.26 -5.93 -15.95
N PRO A 357 -32.28 -6.76 -16.26
CA PRO A 357 -32.27 -7.58 -17.45
C PRO A 357 -32.42 -6.71 -18.70
N LYS A 358 -31.43 -6.76 -19.59
CA LYS A 358 -31.39 -6.04 -20.85
C LYS A 358 -31.56 -7.00 -22.02
N ILE A 359 -32.70 -6.92 -22.69
CA ILE A 359 -32.95 -7.66 -23.94
C ILE A 359 -32.39 -6.85 -25.10
N MET A 360 -31.54 -7.49 -25.91
CA MET A 360 -30.88 -6.85 -27.03
C MET A 360 -31.04 -7.68 -28.31
N THR A 361 -31.32 -6.99 -29.42
CA THR A 361 -31.27 -7.57 -30.77
C THR A 361 -29.99 -7.10 -31.44
N LEU A 362 -29.06 -8.01 -31.66
CA LEU A 362 -27.73 -7.75 -32.19
C LEU A 362 -27.66 -8.08 -33.68
N GLU A 363 -27.27 -7.12 -34.51
CA GLU A 363 -26.95 -7.37 -35.91
C GLU A 363 -25.65 -8.17 -36.03
N LEU A 364 -25.67 -9.30 -36.73
CA LEU A 364 -24.47 -10.12 -36.88
C LEU A 364 -23.53 -9.53 -37.94
N LEU A 365 -22.29 -9.29 -37.53
CA LEU A 365 -21.21 -8.77 -38.37
C LEU A 365 -20.26 -9.89 -38.81
N LYS A 366 -19.45 -9.64 -39.83
CA LYS A 366 -18.40 -10.57 -40.25
C LYS A 366 -17.23 -10.54 -39.27
N ASN A 367 -16.81 -9.34 -38.88
CA ASN A 367 -15.71 -9.06 -37.95
C ASN A 367 -15.99 -7.74 -37.20
N MET A 368 -15.04 -7.30 -36.37
CA MET A 368 -15.15 -6.09 -35.57
C MET A 368 -14.52 -4.85 -36.23
N ASP A 369 -14.10 -4.95 -37.50
CA ASP A 369 -13.55 -3.79 -38.23
C ASP A 369 -14.70 -2.94 -38.78
N LEU A 370 -14.91 -1.76 -38.18
CA LEU A 370 -15.97 -0.84 -38.56
C LEU A 370 -15.89 -0.38 -40.03
N ASN A 371 -14.70 -0.48 -40.65
CA ASN A 371 -14.48 -0.08 -42.04
C ASN A 371 -14.52 -1.25 -43.05
N ASP A 372 -14.76 -2.51 -42.62
CA ASP A 372 -14.90 -3.62 -43.57
C ASP A 372 -16.27 -3.50 -44.28
N PRO A 373 -16.32 -3.25 -45.60
CA PRO A 373 -17.57 -3.12 -46.36
C PRO A 373 -18.45 -4.38 -46.29
N GLN A 374 -17.88 -5.52 -45.91
CA GLN A 374 -18.64 -6.76 -45.74
C GLN A 374 -19.51 -6.77 -44.48
N ASN A 375 -19.34 -5.81 -43.57
CA ASN A 375 -20.20 -5.62 -42.41
C ASN A 375 -21.52 -4.91 -42.76
N GLU A 376 -21.63 -4.26 -43.92
CA GLU A 376 -22.89 -3.70 -44.43
C GLU A 376 -23.88 -4.78 -44.90
N LYS A 377 -23.39 -6.00 -45.14
CA LYS A 377 -24.22 -7.13 -45.58
C LYS A 377 -24.84 -7.81 -44.37
N SER A 378 -26.18 -7.76 -44.25
CA SER A 378 -26.91 -8.46 -43.18
C SER A 378 -26.57 -9.96 -43.15
N ARG A 379 -26.25 -10.48 -41.96
CA ARG A 379 -25.96 -11.90 -41.70
C ARG A 379 -26.97 -12.55 -40.75
N GLY A 380 -28.06 -11.86 -40.48
CA GLY A 380 -29.06 -12.20 -39.49
C GLY A 380 -28.87 -11.46 -38.19
N GLN A 381 -29.81 -11.68 -37.28
CA GLN A 381 -29.89 -11.03 -35.97
C GLN A 381 -29.81 -12.09 -34.87
N LEU A 382 -29.20 -11.74 -33.74
CA LEU A 382 -29.17 -12.57 -32.53
C LEU A 382 -29.84 -11.82 -31.38
N MET A 383 -30.85 -12.43 -30.77
CA MET A 383 -31.55 -11.88 -29.62
C MET A 383 -31.01 -12.52 -28.35
N VAL A 384 -30.53 -11.69 -27.42
CA VAL A 384 -29.98 -12.11 -26.13
C VAL A 384 -30.59 -11.30 -25.00
N GLU A 385 -30.71 -11.91 -23.84
CA GLU A 385 -31.03 -11.24 -22.58
C GLU A 385 -29.78 -11.30 -21.69
N LEU A 386 -29.32 -10.13 -21.26
CA LEU A 386 -28.11 -9.98 -20.46
C LEU A 386 -28.48 -9.42 -19.09
N THR A 387 -27.92 -9.98 -18.04
CA THR A 387 -28.07 -9.43 -16.69
C THR A 387 -26.73 -9.44 -15.99
N TYR A 388 -26.18 -8.27 -15.71
CA TYR A 388 -24.95 -8.12 -14.95
C TYR A 388 -25.28 -7.99 -13.46
N LYS A 389 -24.74 -8.87 -12.63
CA LYS A 389 -24.90 -8.84 -11.18
C LYS A 389 -23.53 -8.54 -10.55
N PRO A 390 -23.28 -7.32 -10.07
CA PRO A 390 -22.04 -6.98 -9.38
C PRO A 390 -21.94 -7.75 -8.06
N PHE A 391 -20.73 -8.09 -7.65
CA PHE A 391 -20.47 -8.50 -6.27
C PHE A 391 -20.45 -7.24 -5.37
N LYS A 392 -20.96 -7.31 -4.15
CA LYS A 392 -20.88 -6.16 -3.23
C LYS A 392 -19.42 -5.97 -2.78
N GLU A 393 -19.02 -4.75 -2.42
CA GLU A 393 -17.63 -4.47 -1.98
C GLU A 393 -17.21 -5.36 -0.79
N ASP A 394 -18.16 -5.74 0.07
CA ASP A 394 -17.97 -6.68 1.18
C ASP A 394 -17.67 -8.11 0.72
N ASP A 395 -18.05 -8.52 -0.50
CA ASP A 395 -17.73 -9.83 -1.09
C ASP A 395 -16.32 -9.87 -1.72
N VAL A 396 -15.81 -8.71 -2.15
CA VAL A 396 -14.54 -8.57 -2.89
C VAL A 396 -13.34 -8.36 -1.96
N ASN A 397 -13.57 -7.77 -0.78
CA ASN A 397 -12.56 -7.58 0.26
C ASN A 397 -12.24 -8.86 1.09
N LEU A 398 -12.98 -9.96 0.86
CA LEU A 398 -12.83 -11.27 1.56
C LEU A 398 -11.57 -12.07 1.22
N SER A 399 -10.49 -11.43 0.75
CA SER A 399 -9.28 -12.11 0.27
C SER A 399 -8.00 -11.83 1.05
N PHE A 400 -8.01 -10.97 2.08
CA PHE A 400 -6.80 -10.68 2.86
C PHE A 400 -6.99 -10.49 4.37
N THR A 401 -8.21 -10.57 4.90
CA THR A 401 -8.44 -10.56 6.35
C THR A 401 -8.90 -11.93 6.81
N GLU A 402 -7.98 -12.67 7.43
CA GLU A 402 -8.34 -13.80 8.28
C GLU A 402 -9.29 -13.30 9.37
N GLN A 403 -10.38 -14.05 9.60
CA GLN A 403 -11.37 -13.86 10.67
C GLN A 403 -12.44 -12.77 10.47
N ALA A 404 -13.51 -13.11 9.73
CA ALA A 404 -14.86 -12.62 10.00
C ALA A 404 -15.91 -13.51 9.30
N GLU A 405 -16.99 -13.83 10.02
CA GLU A 405 -18.17 -14.55 9.51
C GLU A 405 -18.88 -13.75 8.39
N GLN A 406 -19.27 -14.41 7.30
CA GLN A 406 -19.59 -13.77 6.01
C GLN A 406 -21.09 -13.79 5.69
N LYS A 407 -21.62 -12.69 5.13
CA LYS A 407 -22.99 -12.54 4.59
C LYS A 407 -22.96 -12.27 3.08
N ALA A 408 -24.01 -12.69 2.38
CA ALA A 408 -24.16 -12.62 0.93
C ALA A 408 -24.77 -11.29 0.42
N PRO A 409 -24.57 -10.94 -0.87
CA PRO A 409 -25.15 -9.76 -1.49
C PRO A 409 -26.65 -9.89 -1.84
N GLU A 410 -27.38 -8.77 -1.79
CA GLU A 410 -28.79 -8.64 -2.21
C GLU A 410 -28.93 -8.89 -3.72
N GLY A 411 -30.06 -9.49 -4.12
CA GLY A 411 -30.38 -9.77 -5.53
C GLY A 411 -30.06 -11.19 -6.01
N THR A 412 -29.61 -12.07 -5.13
CA THR A 412 -29.10 -13.39 -5.53
C THR A 412 -30.16 -14.50 -5.51
N PRO A 413 -30.28 -15.37 -6.55
CA PRO A 413 -31.33 -16.39 -6.64
C PRO A 413 -31.23 -17.45 -5.55
N ALA A 414 -32.38 -17.99 -5.12
CA ALA A 414 -32.48 -18.97 -4.06
C ALA A 414 -31.67 -20.25 -4.38
N GLY A 415 -30.48 -20.37 -3.78
CA GLY A 415 -29.72 -21.61 -3.74
C GLY A 415 -28.40 -21.65 -4.52
N GLY A 416 -28.07 -20.72 -5.41
CA GLY A 416 -26.80 -20.78 -6.19
C GLY A 416 -25.53 -20.41 -5.42
N GLY A 417 -24.33 -20.65 -5.99
CA GLY A 417 -23.02 -20.27 -5.43
C GLY A 417 -21.84 -20.47 -6.40
N LEU A 418 -20.66 -19.93 -6.06
CA LEU A 418 -19.41 -20.12 -6.82
C LEU A 418 -18.45 -20.98 -6.01
N LEU A 419 -17.96 -22.08 -6.61
CA LEU A 419 -16.84 -22.87 -6.08
C LEU A 419 -15.54 -22.38 -6.75
N VAL A 420 -14.61 -21.90 -5.94
CA VAL A 420 -13.26 -21.49 -6.35
C VAL A 420 -12.27 -22.54 -5.85
N VAL A 421 -11.39 -23.00 -6.73
CA VAL A 421 -10.35 -23.99 -6.47
C VAL A 421 -9.02 -23.40 -6.90
N ILE A 422 -8.07 -23.24 -5.97
CA ILE A 422 -6.71 -22.78 -6.27
C ILE A 422 -5.76 -23.95 -6.06
N VAL A 423 -4.94 -24.23 -7.07
CA VAL A 423 -3.87 -25.25 -6.99
C VAL A 423 -2.55 -24.52 -6.78
N HIS A 424 -2.02 -24.56 -5.56
CA HIS A 424 -0.80 -23.83 -5.19
C HIS A 424 0.44 -24.55 -5.69
N GLU A 425 0.73 -25.72 -5.11
CA GLU A 425 1.94 -26.49 -5.36
C GLU A 425 1.73 -27.99 -5.11
N ALA A 426 2.68 -28.80 -5.55
CA ALA A 426 2.85 -30.16 -5.08
C ALA A 426 4.28 -30.35 -4.56
N GLN A 427 4.47 -31.29 -3.65
CA GLN A 427 5.76 -31.61 -3.04
C GLN A 427 6.06 -33.09 -3.24
N ASP A 428 7.33 -33.37 -3.53
CA ASP A 428 7.88 -34.72 -3.71
C ASP A 428 7.15 -35.58 -4.76
N VAL A 429 6.66 -34.96 -5.83
CA VAL A 429 5.99 -35.70 -6.93
C VAL A 429 7.01 -36.22 -7.93
N GLU A 430 7.06 -37.54 -8.14
CA GLU A 430 8.01 -38.18 -9.05
C GLU A 430 7.35 -39.29 -9.85
N GLY A 431 7.53 -39.26 -11.18
CA GLY A 431 7.04 -40.31 -12.08
C GLY A 431 8.11 -41.38 -12.32
N LYS A 432 7.68 -42.59 -12.68
CA LYS A 432 8.61 -43.69 -12.99
C LYS A 432 9.49 -43.40 -14.21
N HIS A 433 8.99 -42.56 -15.13
CA HIS A 433 9.62 -42.32 -16.43
C HIS A 433 9.96 -40.84 -16.63
N HIS A 434 9.11 -39.93 -16.13
CA HIS A 434 9.33 -38.50 -16.25
C HIS A 434 8.63 -37.71 -15.15
N THR A 435 9.18 -36.53 -14.85
CA THR A 435 8.64 -35.62 -13.82
C THR A 435 8.36 -34.24 -14.44
N ASN A 436 7.36 -34.18 -15.31
CA ASN A 436 6.85 -32.93 -15.89
C ASN A 436 5.38 -32.72 -15.48
N PRO A 437 5.12 -32.39 -14.20
CA PRO A 437 3.79 -32.44 -13.62
C PRO A 437 2.88 -31.29 -14.08
N TYR A 438 1.59 -31.60 -14.14
CA TYR A 438 0.46 -30.68 -14.13
C TYR A 438 -0.68 -31.30 -13.32
N VAL A 439 -1.62 -30.51 -12.87
CA VAL A 439 -2.80 -30.98 -12.13
C VAL A 439 -4.01 -30.99 -13.04
N ARG A 440 -4.80 -32.05 -12.96
CA ARG A 440 -6.08 -32.25 -13.62
C ARG A 440 -7.18 -32.25 -12.56
N LEU A 441 -8.15 -31.37 -12.72
CA LEU A 441 -9.31 -31.23 -11.84
C LEU A 441 -10.55 -31.78 -12.56
N LEU A 442 -11.28 -32.67 -11.92
CA LEU A 442 -12.53 -33.23 -12.43
C LEU A 442 -13.66 -32.99 -11.42
N PHE A 443 -14.69 -32.25 -11.86
CA PHE A 443 -15.85 -31.93 -11.03
C PHE A 443 -17.12 -31.82 -11.89
N ARG A 444 -18.17 -32.59 -11.55
CA ARG A 444 -19.44 -32.68 -12.31
C ARG A 444 -19.27 -32.92 -13.82
N GLY A 445 -18.24 -33.66 -14.22
CA GLY A 445 -17.93 -33.92 -15.63
C GLY A 445 -17.17 -32.81 -16.36
N GLU A 446 -16.90 -31.67 -15.71
CA GLU A 446 -15.96 -30.66 -16.22
C GLU A 446 -14.51 -31.04 -15.87
N GLU A 447 -13.64 -31.02 -16.87
CA GLU A 447 -12.18 -31.18 -16.70
C GLU A 447 -11.46 -29.84 -16.85
N LYS A 448 -10.60 -29.50 -15.88
CA LYS A 448 -9.70 -28.34 -15.94
C LYS A 448 -8.28 -28.78 -15.63
N ARG A 449 -7.27 -28.03 -16.11
CA ARG A 449 -5.87 -28.40 -15.91
C ARG A 449 -4.95 -27.20 -15.71
N THR A 450 -3.91 -27.38 -14.91
CA THR A 450 -2.84 -26.38 -14.73
C THR A 450 -1.85 -26.42 -15.90
N LYS A 451 -0.91 -25.48 -15.91
CA LYS A 451 0.23 -25.52 -16.84
C LYS A 451 1.20 -26.64 -16.49
N HIS A 452 1.91 -27.13 -17.51
CA HIS A 452 3.00 -28.08 -17.32
C HIS A 452 4.23 -27.39 -16.71
N VAL A 453 4.76 -27.95 -15.64
CA VAL A 453 6.08 -27.63 -15.10
C VAL A 453 7.04 -28.72 -15.56
N LYS A 454 8.21 -28.36 -16.09
CA LYS A 454 9.17 -29.33 -16.63
C LYS A 454 10.21 -29.71 -15.58
N LYS A 455 10.52 -31.01 -15.46
CA LYS A 455 11.59 -31.57 -14.62
C LYS A 455 11.58 -31.03 -13.18
N ASN A 456 10.43 -31.07 -12.52
CA ASN A 456 10.29 -30.50 -11.18
C ASN A 456 9.47 -31.42 -10.27
N ARG A 457 10.06 -31.81 -9.12
CA ARG A 457 9.41 -32.62 -8.07
C ARG A 457 8.56 -31.78 -7.12
N ASP A 458 8.81 -30.48 -7.08
CA ASP A 458 8.12 -29.50 -6.22
C ASP A 458 7.50 -28.39 -7.10
N PRO A 459 6.57 -28.74 -8.02
CA PRO A 459 5.99 -27.78 -8.94
C PRO A 459 5.08 -26.78 -8.23
N ARG A 460 5.18 -25.51 -8.63
CA ARG A 460 4.28 -24.42 -8.20
C ARG A 460 3.48 -23.93 -9.40
N TRP A 461 2.15 -23.84 -9.24
CA TRP A 461 1.24 -23.41 -10.30
C TRP A 461 0.53 -22.10 -9.98
N GLU A 462 -0.05 -21.99 -8.77
CA GLU A 462 -0.92 -20.86 -8.38
C GLU A 462 -2.07 -20.63 -9.38
N ASP A 463 -2.54 -21.71 -10.01
CA ASP A 463 -3.58 -21.65 -11.03
C ASP A 463 -4.96 -21.72 -10.34
N GLU A 464 -5.83 -20.76 -10.63
CA GLU A 464 -7.20 -20.66 -10.08
C GLU A 464 -8.25 -21.17 -11.08
N PHE A 465 -9.17 -21.99 -10.58
CA PHE A 465 -10.27 -22.58 -11.32
C PHE A 465 -11.61 -22.26 -10.65
N ARG A 466 -12.64 -22.01 -11.45
CA ARG A 466 -13.96 -21.57 -10.97
C ARG A 466 -15.06 -22.48 -11.51
N TYR A 467 -16.00 -22.90 -10.67
CA TYR A 467 -17.19 -23.67 -11.05
C TYR A 467 -18.44 -22.95 -10.55
N THR A 468 -19.36 -22.62 -11.47
CA THR A 468 -20.64 -22.02 -11.12
C THR A 468 -21.62 -23.12 -10.74
N LEU A 469 -22.31 -22.98 -9.60
CA LEU A 469 -23.20 -24.00 -9.07
C LEU A 469 -24.61 -23.44 -8.80
N ASP A 470 -25.62 -24.19 -9.21
CA ASP A 470 -27.03 -23.84 -8.95
C ASP A 470 -27.47 -24.17 -7.51
N LYS A 471 -26.67 -24.99 -6.81
CA LYS A 471 -26.85 -25.40 -5.41
C LYS A 471 -25.49 -25.60 -4.73
N PRO A 472 -25.35 -25.37 -3.40
CA PRO A 472 -24.14 -25.74 -2.68
C PRO A 472 -23.75 -27.20 -2.92
N PRO A 473 -22.46 -27.50 -3.12
CA PRO A 473 -21.97 -28.85 -3.43
C PRO A 473 -21.89 -29.70 -2.15
N VAL A 474 -22.95 -29.70 -1.33
CA VAL A 474 -23.02 -30.48 -0.09
C VAL A 474 -23.03 -31.96 -0.50
N ASN A 475 -21.99 -32.70 -0.08
CA ASN A 475 -21.78 -34.12 -0.38
C ASN A 475 -21.28 -34.45 -1.80
N GLU A 476 -20.66 -33.49 -2.49
CA GLU A 476 -19.97 -33.75 -3.76
C GLU A 476 -18.46 -33.79 -3.58
N LYS A 477 -17.77 -34.49 -4.48
CA LYS A 477 -16.31 -34.63 -4.45
C LYS A 477 -15.66 -33.93 -5.64
N LEU A 478 -14.58 -33.20 -5.36
CA LEU A 478 -13.67 -32.68 -6.37
C LEU A 478 -12.49 -33.65 -6.51
N HIS A 479 -12.33 -34.24 -7.69
CA HIS A 479 -11.19 -35.12 -7.96
C HIS A 479 -10.01 -34.30 -8.48
N VAL A 480 -8.86 -34.44 -7.83
CA VAL A 480 -7.61 -33.72 -8.13
C VAL A 480 -6.53 -34.75 -8.43
N GLU A 481 -6.04 -34.79 -9.66
CA GLU A 481 -5.03 -35.76 -10.12
C GLU A 481 -3.77 -35.02 -10.59
N VAL A 482 -2.59 -35.39 -10.06
CA VAL A 482 -1.31 -34.88 -10.56
C VAL A 482 -0.82 -35.83 -11.65
N ILE A 483 -0.59 -35.31 -12.86
CA ILE A 483 -0.19 -36.10 -14.03
C ILE A 483 1.13 -35.58 -14.56
N SER A 484 2.02 -36.50 -14.91
CA SER A 484 3.25 -36.21 -15.63
C SER A 484 3.10 -36.50 -17.11
N THR A 485 3.66 -35.65 -17.98
CA THR A 485 3.67 -35.87 -19.44
C THR A 485 5.08 -35.92 -20.01
N SER A 486 5.32 -36.83 -20.94
CA SER A 486 6.57 -36.88 -21.69
C SER A 486 6.67 -35.70 -22.67
N SER A 487 7.87 -35.15 -22.81
CA SER A 487 8.20 -34.13 -23.81
C SER A 487 8.70 -34.73 -25.14
N ARG A 488 8.87 -36.06 -25.22
CA ARG A 488 9.37 -36.77 -26.41
C ARG A 488 8.25 -37.60 -27.06
N ILE A 489 8.02 -37.37 -28.35
CA ILE A 489 7.04 -38.10 -29.18
C ILE A 489 7.54 -39.53 -29.38
N GLY A 490 6.72 -40.55 -29.08
CA GLY A 490 6.98 -41.97 -29.40
C GLY A 490 7.35 -42.91 -28.24
N LEU A 491 7.23 -42.50 -26.98
CA LEU A 491 7.43 -43.39 -25.81
C LEU A 491 6.18 -44.21 -25.48
N LEU A 492 6.39 -45.42 -24.92
CA LEU A 492 5.35 -46.34 -24.42
C LEU A 492 4.46 -45.74 -23.33
N HIS A 493 4.96 -44.74 -22.59
CA HIS A 493 4.25 -44.07 -21.50
C HIS A 493 4.22 -42.55 -21.77
N PRO A 494 3.27 -42.05 -22.57
CA PRO A 494 3.16 -40.62 -22.90
C PRO A 494 2.62 -39.78 -21.73
N LYS A 495 1.90 -40.42 -20.81
CA LYS A 495 1.35 -39.85 -19.58
C LYS A 495 1.44 -40.88 -18.47
N GLU A 496 1.74 -40.45 -17.26
CA GLU A 496 1.64 -41.28 -16.05
C GLU A 496 1.06 -40.44 -14.91
N SER A 497 0.21 -41.06 -14.08
CA SER A 497 -0.35 -40.41 -12.89
C SER A 497 0.71 -40.43 -11.78
N LEU A 498 0.88 -39.30 -11.09
CA LEU A 498 1.78 -39.11 -9.94
C LEU A 498 1.01 -39.22 -8.61
N GLY A 499 -0.29 -39.50 -8.68
CA GLY A 499 -1.20 -39.64 -7.54
C GLY A 499 -2.40 -38.69 -7.64
N TYR A 500 -3.45 -38.99 -6.88
CA TYR A 500 -4.69 -38.22 -6.86
C TYR A 500 -5.25 -38.04 -5.44
N VAL A 501 -6.21 -37.13 -5.29
CA VAL A 501 -7.01 -36.98 -4.07
C VAL A 501 -8.44 -36.60 -4.43
N ASP A 502 -9.41 -37.17 -3.71
CA ASP A 502 -10.82 -36.77 -3.74
C ASP A 502 -11.12 -35.85 -2.56
N ILE A 503 -11.33 -34.56 -2.84
CA ILE A 503 -11.66 -33.56 -1.81
C ILE A 503 -13.18 -33.56 -1.61
N ASN A 504 -13.63 -33.90 -0.40
CA ASN A 504 -15.05 -33.81 -0.05
C ASN A 504 -15.44 -32.35 0.19
N LEU A 505 -16.46 -31.87 -0.52
CA LEU A 505 -16.93 -30.49 -0.44
C LEU A 505 -17.98 -30.24 0.66
N THR A 506 -18.29 -31.23 1.50
CA THR A 506 -19.26 -31.12 2.61
C THR A 506 -18.98 -29.94 3.55
N ASP A 507 -17.70 -29.64 3.84
CA ASP A 507 -17.28 -28.60 4.80
C ASP A 507 -16.84 -27.28 4.14
N VAL A 508 -16.99 -27.13 2.83
CA VAL A 508 -16.53 -25.92 2.10
C VAL A 508 -17.45 -24.70 2.38
N LYS A 509 -18.42 -24.86 3.28
CA LYS A 509 -19.23 -23.77 3.82
C LYS A 509 -18.40 -22.96 4.83
N ASN A 510 -18.04 -21.75 4.41
CA ASN A 510 -17.63 -20.62 5.27
C ASN A 510 -16.16 -20.53 5.72
N GLN A 511 -15.23 -21.32 5.20
CA GLN A 511 -13.79 -21.11 5.44
C GLN A 511 -12.93 -21.34 4.20
N ARG A 512 -12.00 -20.41 3.94
CA ARG A 512 -10.84 -20.67 3.07
C ARG A 512 -9.88 -21.56 3.85
N LYS A 513 -9.73 -22.80 3.42
CA LYS A 513 -8.76 -23.71 4.03
C LYS A 513 -7.78 -24.16 2.96
N VAL A 514 -6.56 -23.63 2.99
CA VAL A 514 -5.43 -24.21 2.27
C VAL A 514 -5.09 -25.51 3.00
N SER A 515 -5.40 -26.65 2.39
CA SER A 515 -5.09 -27.95 2.99
C SER A 515 -4.05 -28.66 2.13
N PRO A 516 -2.90 -29.07 2.69
CA PRO A 516 -2.01 -29.99 2.02
C PRO A 516 -2.66 -31.38 2.04
N TYR A 517 -3.08 -31.85 0.87
CA TYR A 517 -3.67 -33.17 0.68
C TYR A 517 -2.59 -34.18 0.33
N ARG A 518 -2.63 -35.34 0.97
CA ARG A 518 -1.78 -36.48 0.61
C ARG A 518 -2.35 -37.13 -0.65
N LEU A 519 -1.48 -37.45 -1.61
CA LEU A 519 -1.88 -38.16 -2.82
C LEU A 519 -1.98 -39.68 -2.55
N GLU A 520 -3.04 -40.31 -3.03
CA GLU A 520 -3.21 -41.76 -3.02
C GLU A 520 -2.35 -42.43 -4.11
N GLU A 521 -2.00 -43.71 -3.89
CA GLU A 521 -1.23 -44.61 -4.78
C GLU A 521 0.31 -44.50 -4.84
N TRP A 522 0.96 -43.60 -4.08
CA TRP A 522 2.43 -43.52 -3.98
C TRP A 522 2.93 -43.23 -2.55
N THR A 523 4.25 -43.15 -2.38
CA THR A 523 5.02 -43.00 -1.13
C THR A 523 4.39 -42.08 -0.07
N ASP A 524 4.68 -42.32 1.20
CA ASP A 524 4.09 -41.60 2.35
C ASP A 524 4.33 -40.07 2.37
N SER A 525 5.18 -39.54 1.49
CA SER A 525 5.62 -38.13 1.44
C SER A 525 4.91 -37.23 0.41
N ASN A 526 4.25 -37.78 -0.62
CA ASN A 526 3.74 -36.98 -1.74
C ASN A 526 2.50 -36.16 -1.35
N ARG A 527 2.54 -34.84 -1.58
CA ARG A 527 1.44 -33.92 -1.22
C ARG A 527 1.10 -32.94 -2.34
N VAL A 528 -0.16 -32.53 -2.41
CA VAL A 528 -0.64 -31.41 -3.23
C VAL A 528 -1.38 -30.40 -2.34
N ALA A 529 -1.01 -29.13 -2.44
CA ALA A 529 -1.66 -28.05 -1.71
C ALA A 529 -2.79 -27.46 -2.58
N VAL A 530 -4.04 -27.66 -2.12
CA VAL A 530 -5.24 -27.17 -2.80
C VAL A 530 -6.08 -26.36 -1.82
N GLU A 531 -6.51 -25.18 -2.27
CA GLU A 531 -7.49 -24.35 -1.57
C GLU A 531 -8.85 -24.47 -2.27
N THR A 532 -9.90 -24.70 -1.49
CA THR A 532 -11.28 -24.71 -1.98
C THR A 532 -12.13 -23.75 -1.17
N SER A 533 -12.93 -22.91 -1.83
CA SER A 533 -13.89 -22.02 -1.18
C SER A 533 -15.23 -21.99 -1.91
N PHE A 534 -16.33 -21.99 -1.17
CA PHE A 534 -17.70 -21.94 -1.69
C PHE A 534 -18.43 -20.75 -1.10
N ILE A 535 -18.98 -19.92 -1.98
CA ILE A 535 -19.67 -18.68 -1.62
C ILE A 535 -21.19 -18.94 -1.68
N SER A 536 -21.88 -18.94 -0.52
CA SER A 536 -23.31 -19.25 -0.34
C SER A 536 -24.19 -18.00 -0.38
N LEU A 537 -25.44 -18.11 -0.86
CA LEU A 537 -26.34 -16.97 -1.17
C LEU A 537 -27.69 -17.04 -0.42
N LEU A 538 -27.74 -16.76 0.89
CA LEU A 538 -28.98 -16.67 1.70
C LEU A 538 -29.00 -15.40 2.58
N ILE A 539 -30.10 -14.63 2.56
CA ILE A 539 -30.51 -13.71 3.65
C ILE A 539 -32.01 -13.92 3.93
N SER A 540 -32.36 -14.12 5.21
CA SER A 540 -33.74 -14.24 5.71
C SER A 540 -34.41 -12.88 5.94
N GLU A 541 -35.72 -12.82 5.80
CA GLU A 541 -36.60 -11.63 5.75
C GLU A 541 -36.56 -10.64 6.94
N ARG A 542 -35.74 -10.87 7.98
CA ARG A 542 -35.68 -10.04 9.19
C ARG A 542 -34.86 -8.75 9.07
N GLU A 543 -34.12 -8.54 7.98
CA GLU A 543 -33.15 -7.41 7.87
C GLU A 543 -33.61 -6.26 6.95
N ARG A 544 -34.86 -6.31 6.48
CA ARG A 544 -35.46 -5.34 5.53
C ARG A 544 -35.62 -3.90 6.07
N GLU A 545 -35.29 -3.65 7.34
CA GLU A 545 -35.44 -2.32 7.97
C GLU A 545 -34.13 -1.53 8.16
N ARG A 546 -32.95 -2.05 7.79
CA ARG A 546 -31.66 -1.38 8.11
C ARG A 546 -30.87 -0.78 6.97
N VAL A 547 -31.22 -1.01 5.70
CA VAL A 547 -30.42 -0.54 4.56
C VAL A 547 -31.07 0.68 3.92
N SER A 548 -30.78 1.86 4.47
CA SER A 548 -30.77 3.11 3.72
C SER A 548 -29.50 3.92 4.04
N MET A 549 -28.86 4.46 2.99
CA MET A 549 -27.68 5.37 2.95
C MET A 549 -26.28 4.70 2.93
N ALA A 550 -25.23 5.12 2.17
CA ALA A 550 -24.87 6.45 1.61
C ALA A 550 -23.74 6.46 0.52
N LEU A 551 -23.64 7.60 -0.16
CA LEU A 551 -22.53 8.26 -0.91
C LEU A 551 -21.39 8.82 0.03
N PRO A 552 -20.25 9.35 -0.48
CA PRO A 552 -19.10 9.82 0.35
C PRO A 552 -19.45 10.92 1.37
N VAL A 553 -18.83 10.87 2.57
CA VAL A 553 -19.22 11.69 3.74
C VAL A 553 -18.54 13.07 3.84
N VAL A 554 -17.29 13.23 3.39
CA VAL A 554 -16.61 14.55 3.32
C VAL A 554 -15.93 14.72 1.97
N ASP A 555 -15.91 15.96 1.46
CA ASP A 555 -15.31 16.26 0.17
C ASP A 555 -13.77 16.33 0.23
N THR A 556 -13.16 16.39 -0.96
CA THR A 556 -11.70 16.46 -1.10
C THR A 556 -11.08 17.76 -0.56
N GLU A 557 -11.87 18.82 -0.40
CA GLU A 557 -11.40 20.08 0.16
C GLU A 557 -11.28 19.99 1.69
N TYR A 558 -12.26 19.34 2.34
CA TYR A 558 -12.23 19.06 3.77
C TYR A 558 -11.00 18.22 4.15
N LEU A 559 -10.68 17.18 3.37
CA LEU A 559 -9.47 16.38 3.59
C LEU A 559 -8.17 17.19 3.47
N LYS A 560 -8.09 18.10 2.50
CA LYS A 560 -6.93 19.00 2.36
C LYS A 560 -6.78 19.95 3.54
N GLU A 561 -7.89 20.43 4.11
CA GLU A 561 -7.86 21.26 5.31
C GLU A 561 -7.41 20.46 6.54
N ILE A 562 -7.88 19.23 6.73
CA ILE A 562 -7.40 18.32 7.79
C ILE A 562 -5.87 18.17 7.76
N GLU A 563 -5.28 17.95 6.58
CA GLU A 563 -3.83 17.82 6.44
C GLU A 563 -3.05 19.13 6.69
N LYS A 564 -3.67 20.29 6.48
CA LYS A 564 -3.06 21.56 6.90
C LYS A 564 -3.15 21.73 8.41
N ALA A 565 -4.30 21.47 9.01
CA ALA A 565 -4.47 21.56 10.46
C ALA A 565 -3.59 20.57 11.22
N ARG A 566 -3.38 19.35 10.68
CA ARG A 566 -2.43 18.38 11.23
C ARG A 566 -1.01 18.95 11.33
N ARG A 567 -0.55 19.66 10.29
CA ARG A 567 0.78 20.31 10.27
C ARG A 567 0.86 21.46 11.27
N ASP A 568 -0.16 22.30 11.34
CA ASP A 568 -0.23 23.42 12.28
C ASP A 568 -0.30 22.93 13.74
N LEU A 569 -1.07 21.88 14.02
CA LEU A 569 -1.09 21.20 15.32
C LEU A 569 0.28 20.62 15.66
N ARG A 570 0.97 19.99 14.70
CA ARG A 570 2.30 19.40 14.94
C ARG A 570 3.30 20.47 15.36
N ALA A 571 3.31 21.59 14.65
CA ALA A 571 4.16 22.73 14.97
C ALA A 571 3.80 23.36 16.33
N LEU A 572 2.50 23.59 16.60
CA LEU A 572 2.04 24.17 17.86
C LEU A 572 2.37 23.26 19.06
N ILE A 573 2.11 21.96 18.94
CA ILE A 573 2.32 20.98 20.01
C ILE A 573 3.80 20.86 20.37
N ALA A 574 4.68 20.79 19.35
CA ALA A 574 6.12 20.77 19.55
C ALA A 574 6.62 22.08 20.16
N TYR A 575 6.17 23.23 19.63
CA TYR A 575 6.62 24.56 20.09
C TYR A 575 6.20 24.86 21.53
N LYS A 576 4.94 24.62 21.89
CA LYS A 576 4.42 24.90 23.24
C LYS A 576 4.68 23.75 24.22
N ASN A 577 5.27 22.65 23.77
CA ASN A 577 5.45 21.41 24.52
C ASN A 577 4.15 20.97 25.23
N CYS A 578 3.04 21.03 24.50
CA CYS A 578 1.69 20.85 25.05
C CYS A 578 1.05 19.52 24.66
N GLY A 579 1.82 18.56 24.16
CA GLY A 579 1.35 17.21 23.78
C GLY A 579 0.49 16.55 24.87
N PRO A 580 0.92 16.51 26.15
CA PRO A 580 0.17 15.82 27.20
C PRO A 580 -1.22 16.43 27.46
N ILE A 581 -1.35 17.76 27.40
CA ILE A 581 -2.65 18.42 27.62
C ILE A 581 -3.57 18.31 26.40
N MET A 582 -3.02 18.20 25.18
CA MET A 582 -3.78 17.92 23.95
C MET A 582 -4.30 16.49 23.93
N LEU A 583 -3.47 15.52 24.34
CA LEU A 583 -3.91 14.13 24.52
C LEU A 583 -5.02 14.04 25.58
N ARG A 584 -4.87 14.76 26.71
CA ARG A 584 -5.91 14.83 27.75
C ARG A 584 -7.19 15.47 27.21
N LEU A 585 -7.12 16.53 26.40
CA LEU A 585 -8.31 17.15 25.79
C LEU A 585 -9.08 16.13 24.94
N ALA A 586 -8.39 15.42 24.04
CA ALA A 586 -9.00 14.40 23.18
C ALA A 586 -9.60 13.24 23.99
N TRP A 587 -8.90 12.78 25.04
CA TRP A 587 -9.39 11.77 25.98
C TRP A 587 -10.67 12.21 26.68
N HIS A 588 -10.70 13.43 27.21
CA HIS A 588 -11.84 13.93 27.98
C HIS A 588 -13.06 14.20 27.10
N ASP A 589 -12.89 14.67 25.87
CA ASP A 589 -13.98 14.82 24.90
C ASP A 589 -14.60 13.45 24.57
N ALA A 590 -13.78 12.45 24.24
CA ALA A 590 -14.24 11.11 23.87
C ALA A 590 -14.78 10.29 25.06
N GLY A 591 -14.17 10.41 26.24
CA GLY A 591 -14.41 9.55 27.41
C GLY A 591 -15.78 9.71 28.07
N THR A 592 -16.58 10.67 27.61
CA THR A 592 -17.95 10.91 28.10
C THR A 592 -19.00 10.03 27.40
N TYR A 593 -18.60 9.24 26.41
CA TYR A 593 -19.52 8.39 25.66
C TYR A 593 -20.21 7.34 26.53
N ASP A 594 -21.49 7.15 26.25
CA ASP A 594 -22.31 6.08 26.79
C ASP A 594 -22.95 5.30 25.64
N LYS A 595 -22.53 4.04 25.47
CA LYS A 595 -22.99 3.19 24.35
C LYS A 595 -24.48 2.84 24.41
N ASN A 596 -25.08 2.86 25.60
CA ASN A 596 -26.47 2.48 25.81
C ASN A 596 -27.40 3.63 25.43
N THR A 597 -27.07 4.85 25.86
CA THR A 597 -27.84 6.05 25.56
C THR A 597 -27.40 6.74 24.25
N LYS A 598 -26.22 6.39 23.73
CA LYS A 598 -25.58 7.02 22.57
C LYS A 598 -25.38 8.54 22.75
N THR A 599 -25.02 8.95 23.97
CA THR A 599 -24.78 10.36 24.34
C THR A 599 -23.33 10.58 24.76
N GLY A 600 -22.83 11.81 24.62
CA GLY A 600 -21.40 12.14 24.82
C GLY A 600 -20.53 11.63 23.67
N GLY A 601 -19.21 11.54 23.91
CA GLY A 601 -18.24 11.05 22.93
C GLY A 601 -17.53 12.16 22.15
N ALA A 602 -16.72 11.75 21.17
CA ALA A 602 -15.81 12.61 20.42
C ALA A 602 -16.55 13.56 19.47
N ASN A 603 -17.17 14.61 20.03
CA ASN A 603 -18.09 15.50 19.31
C ASN A 603 -17.79 16.99 19.59
N GLY A 604 -16.67 17.29 20.25
CA GLY A 604 -16.21 18.65 20.52
C GLY A 604 -17.04 19.41 21.56
N SER A 605 -18.02 18.79 22.24
CA SER A 605 -18.87 19.48 23.22
C SER A 605 -18.10 20.02 24.42
N ILE A 606 -16.90 19.49 24.68
CA ILE A 606 -16.01 19.93 25.77
C ILE A 606 -15.66 21.42 25.72
N ARG A 607 -15.81 22.06 24.57
CA ARG A 607 -15.61 23.52 24.39
C ARG A 607 -16.69 24.38 25.02
N ASN A 608 -17.87 23.80 25.27
CA ASN A 608 -19.00 24.51 25.85
C ASN A 608 -18.71 24.78 27.33
N GLU A 609 -19.13 25.95 27.82
CA GLU A 609 -18.82 26.41 29.19
C GLU A 609 -19.28 25.42 30.26
N GLU A 610 -20.48 24.83 30.09
CA GLU A 610 -21.02 23.80 30.98
C GLU A 610 -20.05 22.61 31.14
N GLU A 611 -19.66 21.96 30.04
CA GLU A 611 -18.77 20.80 30.10
C GLU A 611 -17.33 21.17 30.47
N CYS A 612 -16.83 22.31 29.98
CA CYS A 612 -15.49 22.80 30.33
C CYS A 612 -15.36 23.10 31.83
N SER A 613 -16.47 23.43 32.51
CA SER A 613 -16.52 23.73 33.96
C SER A 613 -16.59 22.49 34.85
N HIS A 614 -16.80 21.28 34.30
CA HIS A 614 -16.78 20.04 35.07
C HIS A 614 -15.43 19.87 35.80
N GLY A 615 -15.46 19.41 37.05
CA GLY A 615 -14.28 19.32 37.90
C GLY A 615 -13.18 18.43 37.31
N SER A 616 -13.55 17.35 36.60
CA SER A 616 -12.59 16.48 35.89
C SER A 616 -11.88 17.20 34.73
N ASN A 617 -12.46 18.26 34.18
CA ASN A 617 -11.96 19.01 33.03
C ASN A 617 -11.12 20.23 33.41
N ASN A 618 -10.88 20.45 34.71
CA ASN A 618 -10.03 21.54 35.22
C ASN A 618 -8.71 21.66 34.44
N GLY A 619 -8.44 22.86 33.92
CA GLY A 619 -7.26 23.19 33.11
C GLY A 619 -7.37 22.93 31.61
N LEU A 620 -8.41 22.25 31.11
CA LEU A 620 -8.55 21.96 29.67
C LEU A 620 -8.89 23.18 28.81
N LYS A 621 -9.35 24.28 29.42
CA LYS A 621 -9.52 25.56 28.72
C LYS A 621 -8.24 26.00 28.00
N ILE A 622 -7.07 25.73 28.58
CA ILE A 622 -5.77 26.04 27.99
C ILE A 622 -5.57 25.27 26.67
N ALA A 623 -5.91 23.98 26.64
CA ALA A 623 -5.80 23.17 25.42
C ALA A 623 -6.84 23.60 24.37
N ILE A 624 -8.05 23.95 24.80
CA ILE A 624 -9.09 24.51 23.93
C ILE A 624 -8.61 25.82 23.28
N ASP A 625 -7.98 26.71 24.04
CA ASP A 625 -7.43 27.98 23.53
C ASP A 625 -6.29 27.76 22.53
N PHE A 626 -5.43 26.77 22.77
CA PHE A 626 -4.41 26.38 21.81
C PHE A 626 -4.99 25.79 20.53
N CYS A 627 -6.03 24.97 20.63
CA CYS A 627 -6.75 24.48 19.45
C CYS A 627 -7.45 25.63 18.72
N GLU A 628 -7.91 26.68 19.41
CA GLU A 628 -8.51 27.87 18.79
C GLU A 628 -7.52 28.58 17.85
N GLU A 629 -6.24 28.67 18.22
CA GLU A 629 -5.18 29.23 17.35
C GLU A 629 -5.09 28.51 16.00
N VAL A 630 -5.36 27.20 15.97
CA VAL A 630 -5.42 26.39 14.75
C VAL A 630 -6.79 26.49 14.08
N LYS A 631 -7.87 26.47 14.86
CA LYS A 631 -9.25 26.56 14.37
C LYS A 631 -9.50 27.80 13.53
N VAL A 632 -8.97 28.95 13.97
CA VAL A 632 -9.10 30.24 13.27
C VAL A 632 -8.51 30.17 11.85
N LYS A 633 -7.41 29.43 11.67
CA LYS A 633 -6.78 29.22 10.35
C LYS A 633 -7.52 28.19 9.50
N HIS A 634 -8.23 27.27 10.13
CA HIS A 634 -8.96 26.17 9.48
C HIS A 634 -10.46 26.21 9.83
N PRO A 635 -11.20 27.24 9.39
CA PRO A 635 -12.60 27.43 9.79
C PRO A 635 -13.53 26.30 9.32
N LYS A 636 -13.15 25.57 8.26
CA LYS A 636 -13.93 24.46 7.69
C LYS A 636 -13.94 23.20 8.56
N ILE A 637 -12.91 22.96 9.36
CA ILE A 637 -12.79 21.75 10.19
C ILE A 637 -13.68 21.90 11.43
N THR A 638 -14.35 20.82 11.85
CA THR A 638 -15.15 20.81 13.09
C THR A 638 -14.24 20.80 14.31
N TYR A 639 -14.71 21.34 15.43
CA TYR A 639 -13.98 21.22 16.70
C TYR A 639 -13.78 19.76 17.11
N ALA A 640 -14.78 18.92 16.86
CA ALA A 640 -14.73 17.48 17.11
C ALA A 640 -13.56 16.81 16.38
N ASP A 641 -13.40 17.05 15.09
CA ASP A 641 -12.25 16.51 14.35
C ASP A 641 -10.93 17.16 14.77
N LEU A 642 -10.94 18.48 15.06
CA LEU A 642 -9.74 19.19 15.49
C LEU A 642 -9.17 18.66 16.81
N TYR A 643 -10.03 18.40 17.81
CA TYR A 643 -9.60 17.91 19.12
C TYR A 643 -9.07 16.48 19.05
N GLN A 644 -9.75 15.60 18.30
CA GLN A 644 -9.26 14.23 18.11
C GLN A 644 -7.98 14.20 17.27
N LEU A 645 -7.85 15.06 16.26
CA LEU A 645 -6.61 15.24 15.50
C LEU A 645 -5.48 15.75 16.39
N ALA A 646 -5.75 16.69 17.31
CA ALA A 646 -4.77 17.17 18.28
C ALA A 646 -4.28 16.06 19.22
N GLY A 647 -5.16 15.16 19.66
CA GLY A 647 -4.79 13.98 20.44
C GLY A 647 -3.88 13.01 19.67
N VAL A 648 -4.22 12.71 18.42
CA VAL A 648 -3.39 11.87 17.53
C VAL A 648 -2.02 12.49 17.30
N VAL A 649 -1.98 13.78 16.94
CA VAL A 649 -0.71 14.49 16.68
C VAL A 649 0.13 14.61 17.95
N ALA A 650 -0.49 14.74 19.13
CA ALA A 650 0.23 14.74 20.41
C ALA A 650 0.99 13.44 20.65
N VAL A 651 0.37 12.29 20.35
CA VAL A 651 1.04 10.98 20.44
C VAL A 651 2.18 10.88 19.44
N GLU A 652 1.96 11.30 18.18
CA GLU A 652 2.99 11.27 17.14
C GLU A 652 4.20 12.17 17.46
N VAL A 653 3.97 13.39 17.95
CA VAL A 653 5.04 14.36 18.27
C VAL A 653 5.88 13.91 19.45
N THR A 654 5.28 13.16 20.37
CA THR A 654 5.95 12.64 21.57
C THR A 654 6.64 11.30 21.36
N GLY A 655 6.65 10.77 20.12
CA GLY A 655 7.32 9.53 19.75
C GLY A 655 6.51 8.26 19.97
N GLY A 656 5.20 8.38 20.20
CA GLY A 656 4.28 7.25 20.25
C GLY A 656 3.88 6.71 18.88
N PRO A 657 2.99 5.70 18.84
CA PRO A 657 2.59 5.04 17.60
C PRO A 657 1.79 5.95 16.66
N THR A 658 1.81 5.64 15.37
CA THR A 658 0.88 6.26 14.41
C THR A 658 -0.54 5.75 14.64
N ILE A 659 -1.48 6.68 14.76
CA ILE A 659 -2.90 6.38 14.95
C ILE A 659 -3.66 6.82 13.70
N ASP A 660 -4.37 5.89 13.08
CA ASP A 660 -5.24 6.20 11.95
C ASP A 660 -6.33 7.22 12.38
N PHE A 661 -6.39 8.35 11.69
CA PHE A 661 -7.41 9.36 11.90
C PHE A 661 -8.40 9.38 10.74
N VAL A 662 -9.70 9.29 11.05
CA VAL A 662 -10.79 9.40 10.06
C VAL A 662 -11.60 10.67 10.35
N PRO A 663 -11.65 11.66 9.43
CA PRO A 663 -12.45 12.87 9.60
C PRO A 663 -13.94 12.64 9.31
N GLY A 664 -14.77 13.56 9.79
CA GLY A 664 -16.23 13.58 9.58
C GLY A 664 -17.04 13.74 10.86
N ARG A 665 -16.40 13.96 12.02
CA ARG A 665 -17.13 14.21 13.27
C ARG A 665 -17.85 15.54 13.20
N ARG A 666 -19.04 15.60 13.81
CA ARG A 666 -19.85 16.81 13.88
C ARG A 666 -19.77 17.42 15.27
N ASP A 667 -19.75 18.74 15.30
CA ASP A 667 -19.79 19.50 16.55
C ASP A 667 -21.15 19.34 17.23
N SER A 668 -21.11 19.04 18.53
CA SER A 668 -22.29 19.03 19.40
C SER A 668 -22.27 20.25 20.32
N ASN A 669 -23.47 20.78 20.59
CA ASN A 669 -23.70 21.76 21.67
C ASN A 669 -24.32 21.10 22.91
N THR A 670 -24.64 19.81 22.84
CA THR A 670 -25.21 19.06 23.96
C THR A 670 -24.09 18.52 24.84
N CYS A 671 -23.98 19.04 26.06
CA CYS A 671 -23.03 18.59 27.06
C CYS A 671 -23.51 17.29 27.72
N PRO A 672 -22.63 16.28 27.90
CA PRO A 672 -22.92 15.14 28.74
C PRO A 672 -22.97 15.57 30.21
N LYS A 673 -23.70 14.83 31.05
CA LYS A 673 -23.69 15.10 32.51
C LYS A 673 -22.30 14.83 33.09
N GLU A 674 -21.92 15.63 34.08
CA GLU A 674 -20.70 15.42 34.88
C GLU A 674 -20.69 14.02 35.54
N GLY A 675 -19.50 13.50 35.80
CA GLY A 675 -19.30 12.22 36.50
C GLY A 675 -19.10 11.01 35.58
N ARG A 676 -19.03 11.23 34.25
CA ARG A 676 -18.77 10.15 33.29
C ARG A 676 -17.29 9.79 33.13
N LEU A 677 -16.36 10.65 33.54
CA LEU A 677 -14.92 10.39 33.45
C LEU A 677 -14.42 9.61 34.69
N PRO A 678 -13.33 8.83 34.57
CA PRO A 678 -12.84 8.01 35.67
C PRO A 678 -12.34 8.87 36.84
N ASN A 679 -12.53 8.36 38.06
CA ASN A 679 -12.08 9.00 39.28
C ASN A 679 -10.76 8.35 39.71
N ALA A 680 -9.69 9.13 39.71
CA ALA A 680 -8.34 8.70 40.05
C ALA A 680 -8.18 8.04 41.43
N LYS A 681 -9.14 8.25 42.35
CA LYS A 681 -9.10 7.70 43.73
C LYS A 681 -9.69 6.29 43.85
N LEU A 682 -10.29 5.75 42.79
CA LEU A 682 -10.99 4.46 42.82
C LEU A 682 -10.16 3.36 42.15
N GLY A 683 -10.60 2.09 42.29
CA GLY A 683 -9.88 0.90 41.82
C GLY A 683 -10.45 0.27 40.54
N SER A 684 -10.07 -0.98 40.27
CA SER A 684 -10.41 -1.70 39.03
C SER A 684 -11.91 -1.86 38.75
N PRO A 685 -12.82 -2.04 39.74
CA PRO A 685 -14.26 -2.09 39.44
C PRO A 685 -14.77 -0.79 38.82
N HIS A 686 -14.30 0.36 39.32
CA HIS A 686 -14.66 1.67 38.78
C HIS A 686 -14.13 1.87 37.36
N LEU A 687 -12.90 1.43 37.08
CA LEU A 687 -12.34 1.48 35.73
C LEU A 687 -13.20 0.68 34.74
N ARG A 688 -13.61 -0.55 35.11
CA ARG A 688 -14.52 -1.35 34.29
C ARG A 688 -15.87 -0.67 34.10
N ASP A 689 -16.50 -0.15 35.16
CA ASP A 689 -17.79 0.54 35.04
C ASP A 689 -17.74 1.71 34.03
N ILE A 690 -16.67 2.49 34.05
CA ILE A 690 -16.50 3.66 33.18
C ILE A 690 -16.16 3.24 31.73
N PHE A 691 -15.19 2.35 31.53
CA PHE A 691 -14.73 1.98 30.18
C PHE A 691 -15.67 0.98 29.50
N TYR A 692 -16.33 0.09 30.24
CA TYR A 692 -17.33 -0.82 29.67
C TYR A 692 -18.59 -0.05 29.23
N ARG A 693 -18.94 1.05 29.91
CA ARG A 693 -19.98 1.99 29.44
C ARG A 693 -19.62 2.59 28.08
N MET A 694 -18.35 2.90 27.84
CA MET A 694 -17.85 3.34 26.53
C MET A 694 -17.85 2.23 25.48
N GLY A 695 -17.81 0.96 25.91
CA GLY A 695 -17.68 -0.20 25.02
C GLY A 695 -16.23 -0.65 24.81
N LEU A 696 -15.31 -0.22 25.68
CA LEU A 696 -13.91 -0.58 25.67
C LEU A 696 -13.66 -1.81 26.57
N SER A 697 -12.69 -2.65 26.21
CA SER A 697 -12.33 -3.89 26.92
C SER A 697 -11.27 -3.68 28.00
N ASP A 698 -11.02 -4.69 28.84
CA ASP A 698 -9.94 -4.66 29.85
C ASP A 698 -8.56 -4.37 29.23
N LYS A 699 -8.30 -4.90 28.03
CA LYS A 699 -7.10 -4.60 27.27
C LYS A 699 -7.00 -3.11 26.89
N ASP A 700 -8.13 -2.53 26.47
CA ASP A 700 -8.21 -1.11 26.12
C ASP A 700 -7.98 -0.22 27.36
N ILE A 701 -8.50 -0.61 28.53
CA ILE A 701 -8.26 0.09 29.81
C ILE A 701 -6.76 0.18 30.09
N VAL A 702 -6.06 -0.96 30.05
CA VAL A 702 -4.62 -1.01 30.37
C VAL A 702 -3.80 -0.25 29.32
N ALA A 703 -4.11 -0.43 28.02
CA ALA A 703 -3.40 0.27 26.95
C ALA A 703 -3.58 1.79 27.08
N LEU A 704 -4.81 2.29 27.20
CA LEU A 704 -5.11 3.72 27.28
C LEU A 704 -4.55 4.38 28.55
N SER A 705 -4.45 3.63 29.65
CA SER A 705 -3.78 4.09 30.88
C SER A 705 -2.30 4.41 30.64
N GLY A 706 -1.66 3.77 29.66
CA GLY A 706 -0.30 4.09 29.22
C GLY A 706 -0.14 5.53 28.70
N GLY A 707 -1.22 6.24 28.35
CA GLY A 707 -1.18 7.66 27.97
C GLY A 707 -0.63 8.57 29.07
N HIS A 708 -0.70 8.15 30.35
CA HIS A 708 -0.08 8.86 31.47
C HIS A 708 1.44 9.00 31.34
N THR A 709 2.09 8.18 30.51
CA THR A 709 3.53 8.24 30.29
C THR A 709 4.04 9.55 29.69
N LEU A 710 3.17 10.38 29.10
CA LEU A 710 3.57 11.64 28.48
C LEU A 710 3.48 12.84 29.44
N GLY A 711 2.80 12.71 30.58
CA GLY A 711 2.32 13.86 31.35
C GLY A 711 2.66 13.88 32.84
N ARG A 712 2.04 14.83 33.55
CA ARG A 712 2.12 14.99 35.00
C ARG A 712 0.80 15.48 35.59
N ALA A 713 0.53 15.12 36.84
CA ALA A 713 -0.55 15.74 37.59
C ALA A 713 -0.12 17.10 38.13
N HIS A 714 -1.13 17.92 38.41
CA HIS A 714 -0.95 19.25 38.99
C HIS A 714 -1.94 19.41 40.15
N PRO A 715 -1.46 19.89 41.32
CA PRO A 715 -2.26 19.91 42.55
C PRO A 715 -3.47 20.83 42.41
N GLU A 716 -3.35 21.96 41.70
CA GLU A 716 -4.42 22.91 41.46
C GLU A 716 -5.51 22.41 40.50
N ARG A 717 -5.26 21.30 39.78
CA ARG A 717 -6.23 20.71 38.84
C ARG A 717 -6.92 19.47 39.40
N SER A 718 -6.13 18.57 40.00
CA SER A 718 -6.56 17.23 40.39
C SER A 718 -6.36 16.89 41.86
N GLY A 719 -5.63 17.73 42.61
CA GLY A 719 -5.17 17.44 43.96
C GLY A 719 -3.98 16.48 44.05
N PHE A 720 -3.50 15.95 42.91
CA PHE A 720 -2.28 15.14 42.82
C PHE A 720 -1.15 15.95 42.16
N ASP A 721 0.10 15.64 42.48
CA ASP A 721 1.29 16.29 41.90
C ASP A 721 2.33 15.25 41.46
N GLY A 722 3.07 15.59 40.41
CA GLY A 722 4.21 14.83 39.91
C GLY A 722 3.97 14.14 38.55
N PRO A 723 5.07 13.85 37.81
CA PRO A 723 5.02 13.09 36.56
C PRO A 723 4.90 11.58 36.83
N TRP A 724 4.33 10.83 35.89
CA TRP A 724 4.30 9.36 35.97
C TRP A 724 5.63 8.71 35.59
N THR A 725 6.43 9.37 34.77
CA THR A 725 7.74 8.86 34.33
C THR A 725 8.81 9.97 34.36
N GLN A 726 10.09 9.59 34.51
CA GLN A 726 11.20 10.55 34.38
C GLN A 726 11.49 10.91 32.91
N GLU A 727 11.31 9.93 32.02
CA GLU A 727 11.34 10.08 30.57
C GLU A 727 10.00 9.58 29.99
N PRO A 728 9.42 10.23 28.98
CA PRO A 728 8.26 9.69 28.29
C PRO A 728 8.49 8.26 27.79
N LEU A 729 7.47 7.39 27.89
CA LEU A 729 7.36 6.02 27.36
C LEU A 729 8.03 4.87 28.13
N LYS A 730 8.68 5.08 29.29
CA LYS A 730 9.58 4.04 29.86
C LYS A 730 9.22 3.33 31.18
N GLU A 731 8.23 3.74 31.98
CA GLU A 731 8.11 3.15 33.33
C GLU A 731 6.67 2.98 33.86
N LEU A 732 6.20 1.72 33.97
CA LEU A 732 5.03 1.34 34.79
C LEU A 732 5.36 0.25 35.84
N LEU A 733 6.38 -0.59 35.60
CA LEU A 733 6.70 -1.78 36.42
C LEU A 733 7.71 -1.60 37.56
N LYS A 734 8.41 -0.47 37.69
CA LYS A 734 9.27 -0.25 38.87
C LYS A 734 8.41 0.15 40.06
N GLY A 735 8.76 -0.24 41.29
CA GLY A 735 7.98 -0.03 42.53
C GLY A 735 7.70 1.45 42.87
N GLN A 736 7.61 1.81 44.16
CA GLN A 736 7.64 3.23 44.53
C GLN A 736 9.03 3.80 44.20
N THR A 737 9.13 4.54 43.10
CA THR A 737 10.32 5.30 42.73
C THR A 737 10.15 6.71 43.30
N GLU A 738 11.11 7.18 44.08
CA GLU A 738 11.09 8.51 44.69
C GLU A 738 10.94 9.59 43.59
N GLY A 739 9.90 10.43 43.68
CA GLY A 739 9.62 11.51 42.73
C GLY A 739 8.66 11.21 41.58
N LEU A 740 8.13 9.98 41.44
CA LEU A 740 7.13 9.62 40.42
C LEU A 740 5.73 9.42 41.02
N LEU A 741 4.71 9.88 40.30
CA LEU A 741 3.31 9.74 40.66
C LEU A 741 2.78 8.36 40.26
N LYS A 742 2.03 7.73 41.17
CA LYS A 742 1.12 6.62 40.86
C LYS A 742 -0.23 6.88 41.50
N LEU A 743 -1.27 7.01 40.69
CA LEU A 743 -2.63 7.13 41.19
C LEU A 743 -3.13 5.79 41.73
N PRO A 744 -4.12 5.80 42.65
CA PRO A 744 -4.85 4.59 43.01
C PRO A 744 -5.36 3.79 41.80
N THR A 745 -5.81 4.46 40.74
CA THR A 745 -6.20 3.81 39.48
C THR A 745 -5.04 3.13 38.75
N ASP A 746 -3.82 3.66 38.82
CA ASP A 746 -2.65 3.04 38.17
C ASP A 746 -2.21 1.80 38.95
N ASN A 747 -2.25 1.86 40.29
CA ASN A 747 -1.95 0.70 41.16
C ASN A 747 -2.99 -0.41 40.97
N ALA A 748 -4.27 -0.05 40.75
CA ALA A 748 -5.32 -1.02 40.48
C ALA A 748 -5.07 -1.87 39.23
N LEU A 749 -4.26 -1.41 38.27
CA LEU A 749 -3.86 -2.20 37.10
C LEU A 749 -2.88 -3.34 37.46
N LEU A 750 -2.10 -3.16 38.54
CA LEU A 750 -1.15 -4.15 39.04
C LEU A 750 -1.80 -5.16 39.98
N ASP A 751 -2.81 -4.71 40.73
CA ASP A 751 -3.50 -5.52 41.74
C ASP A 751 -4.58 -6.44 41.12
N ASP A 752 -5.12 -6.08 39.96
CA ASP A 752 -6.18 -6.83 39.30
C ASP A 752 -5.61 -7.97 38.41
N PRO A 753 -6.05 -9.23 38.59
CA PRO A 753 -5.48 -10.39 37.91
C PRO A 753 -5.71 -10.39 36.39
N ASP A 754 -6.71 -9.67 35.89
CA ASP A 754 -7.01 -9.61 34.45
C ASP A 754 -6.29 -8.43 33.77
N PHE A 755 -5.99 -7.35 34.52
CA PHE A 755 -5.21 -6.22 34.02
C PHE A 755 -3.70 -6.50 34.04
N ARG A 756 -3.22 -7.13 35.11
CA ARG A 756 -1.78 -7.35 35.35
C ARG A 756 -1.04 -8.02 34.18
N PRO A 757 -1.58 -9.06 33.49
CA PRO A 757 -0.91 -9.66 32.34
C PRO A 757 -0.62 -8.67 31.22
N TYR A 758 -1.52 -7.71 30.96
CA TYR A 758 -1.31 -6.67 29.96
C TYR A 758 -0.25 -5.66 30.42
N VAL A 759 -0.24 -5.29 31.71
CA VAL A 759 0.80 -4.41 32.27
C VAL A 759 2.19 -5.05 32.17
N GLU A 760 2.28 -6.35 32.49
CA GLU A 760 3.52 -7.11 32.38
C GLU A 760 3.97 -7.31 30.93
N LEU A 761 3.03 -7.47 30.00
CA LEU A 761 3.30 -7.55 28.56
C LEU A 761 3.86 -6.21 28.05
N TYR A 762 3.15 -5.11 28.26
CA TYR A 762 3.50 -3.80 27.71
C TYR A 762 4.82 -3.26 28.24
N ALA A 763 5.19 -3.61 29.46
CA ALA A 763 6.48 -3.22 29.99
C ALA A 763 7.65 -4.12 29.55
N LYS A 764 7.37 -5.28 28.94
CA LYS A 764 8.40 -6.15 28.30
C LYS A 764 8.48 -5.94 26.79
N ASP A 765 7.38 -5.53 26.16
CA ASP A 765 7.22 -5.43 24.72
C ASP A 765 6.54 -4.09 24.35
N GLU A 766 7.39 -3.10 24.04
CA GLU A 766 6.96 -1.74 23.63
C GLU A 766 6.20 -1.76 22.30
N GLU A 767 6.53 -2.66 21.38
CA GLU A 767 5.83 -2.82 20.10
C GLU A 767 4.40 -3.35 20.32
N ALA A 768 4.24 -4.31 21.24
CA ALA A 768 2.91 -4.76 21.66
C ALA A 768 2.11 -3.63 22.31
N PHE A 769 2.73 -2.83 23.17
CA PHE A 769 2.10 -1.64 23.74
C PHE A 769 1.68 -0.65 22.66
N PHE A 770 2.56 -0.31 21.72
CA PHE A 770 2.28 0.66 20.65
C PHE A 770 1.17 0.21 19.72
N ARG A 771 1.17 -1.06 19.30
CA ARG A 771 0.10 -1.64 18.49
C ARG A 771 -1.25 -1.58 19.21
N ASP A 772 -1.28 -1.98 20.48
CA ASP A 772 -2.50 -2.06 21.25
C ASP A 772 -3.01 -0.66 21.67
N TYR A 773 -2.10 0.26 22.01
CA TYR A 773 -2.41 1.67 22.25
C TYR A 773 -3.01 2.34 21.01
N ALA A 774 -2.43 2.12 19.83
CA ALA A 774 -2.95 2.69 18.58
C ALA A 774 -4.38 2.20 18.29
N ALA A 775 -4.62 0.90 18.46
CA ALA A 775 -5.96 0.31 18.29
C ALA A 775 -6.97 0.86 19.32
N SER A 776 -6.60 0.93 20.59
CA SER A 776 -7.48 1.42 21.66
C SER A 776 -7.74 2.93 21.56
N HIS A 777 -6.73 3.73 21.20
CA HIS A 777 -6.89 5.16 20.96
C HIS A 777 -7.80 5.42 19.77
N LYS A 778 -7.67 4.65 18.68
CA LYS A 778 -8.58 4.74 17.53
C LYS A 778 -10.03 4.50 17.97
N LYS A 779 -10.31 3.39 18.66
CA LYS A 779 -11.65 3.08 19.21
C LYS A 779 -12.20 4.22 20.06
N LEU A 780 -11.37 4.75 20.97
CA LEU A 780 -11.72 5.88 21.82
C LEU A 780 -12.09 7.10 20.99
N SER A 781 -11.24 7.50 20.05
CA SER A 781 -11.43 8.71 19.24
C SER A 781 -12.68 8.63 18.36
N GLU A 782 -13.18 7.41 18.09
CA GLU A 782 -14.38 7.14 17.29
C GLU A 782 -15.63 6.87 18.16
N LEU A 783 -15.56 7.01 19.49
CA LEU A 783 -16.73 6.84 20.34
C LEU A 783 -17.81 7.89 20.04
N GLY A 784 -19.00 7.41 19.64
CA GLY A 784 -20.09 8.26 19.17
C GLY A 784 -20.00 8.67 17.70
N PHE A 785 -18.98 8.21 16.99
CA PHE A 785 -18.75 8.43 15.57
C PHE A 785 -18.67 7.09 14.83
N THR A 786 -19.51 6.89 13.82
CA THR A 786 -19.43 5.70 12.97
C THR A 786 -18.84 6.11 11.62
N PRO A 787 -17.53 5.93 11.40
CA PRO A 787 -16.95 6.20 10.09
C PRO A 787 -17.56 5.24 9.05
N ARG A 788 -18.20 5.78 8.01
CA ARG A 788 -18.55 4.99 6.81
C ARG A 788 -17.31 4.96 5.93
N SER A 789 -16.78 3.77 5.67
CA SER A 789 -15.47 3.55 5.07
C SER A 789 -15.25 4.31 3.76
N SER A 790 -14.20 5.12 3.71
CA SER A 790 -13.52 5.45 2.45
C SER A 790 -12.03 5.65 2.70
N VAL A 791 -11.23 4.75 2.12
CA VAL A 791 -9.78 4.83 2.10
C VAL A 791 -9.37 5.82 1.01
N VAL A 792 -8.79 6.95 1.39
CA VAL A 792 -8.03 7.82 0.48
C VAL A 792 -6.60 7.94 1.01
N LYS A 793 -5.70 7.10 0.49
CA LYS A 793 -4.25 7.24 0.71
C LYS A 793 -3.69 8.28 -0.26
N VAL A 794 -3.17 9.39 0.27
CA VAL A 794 -2.34 10.32 -0.51
C VAL A 794 -0.93 9.71 -0.60
N LYS A 795 -0.51 9.38 -1.83
CA LYS A 795 0.84 8.92 -2.14
C LYS A 795 1.76 10.13 -2.35
N ASP A 796 2.95 10.12 -1.75
CA ASP A 796 4.13 10.72 -2.36
C ASP A 796 5.30 9.74 -2.19
N SER A 797 5.85 9.33 -3.33
CA SER A 797 6.90 8.33 -3.47
C SER A 797 8.12 8.94 -4.13
N THR A 798 9.27 8.92 -3.47
CA THR A 798 10.63 8.65 -4.00
C THR A 798 11.67 9.23 -3.03
N VAL A 799 12.39 8.39 -2.29
CA VAL A 799 13.52 8.80 -1.44
C VAL A 799 14.55 7.69 -1.46
N LEU A 800 15.81 7.99 -1.79
CA LEU A 800 16.93 7.09 -1.46
C LEU A 800 18.28 7.80 -1.58
N ALA A 801 18.35 8.95 -2.25
CA ALA A 801 19.54 9.82 -2.26
C ALA A 801 19.33 11.17 -1.54
N GLN A 802 18.14 11.41 -0.97
CA GLN A 802 17.69 12.77 -0.61
C GLN A 802 17.93 13.18 0.86
N SER A 803 18.31 12.25 1.75
CA SER A 803 18.43 12.54 3.18
C SER A 803 19.81 13.04 3.62
N ALA A 804 20.90 12.54 3.06
CA ALA A 804 22.25 12.93 3.50
C ALA A 804 22.58 14.41 3.22
N VAL A 805 22.13 14.95 2.08
CA VAL A 805 22.43 16.34 1.66
C VAL A 805 21.52 17.35 2.34
N GLY A 806 20.22 17.03 2.51
CA GLY A 806 19.29 17.89 3.25
C GLY A 806 19.67 18.04 4.74
N VAL A 807 20.21 16.96 5.33
CA VAL A 807 20.73 16.95 6.70
C VAL A 807 22.09 17.69 6.79
N ALA A 808 22.98 17.54 5.80
CA ALA A 808 24.24 18.27 5.75
C ALA A 808 24.04 19.80 5.65
N VAL A 809 23.02 20.23 4.92
CA VAL A 809 22.66 21.65 4.81
C VAL A 809 22.02 22.17 6.11
N ALA A 810 21.12 21.40 6.73
CA ALA A 810 20.55 21.77 8.03
C ALA A 810 21.63 21.86 9.12
N ALA A 811 22.61 20.95 9.10
CA ALA A 811 23.78 21.00 9.99
C ALA A 811 24.65 22.24 9.71
N ALA A 812 24.94 22.58 8.45
CA ALA A 812 25.66 23.79 8.04
C ALA A 812 25.02 25.08 8.62
N VAL A 813 23.69 25.15 8.63
CA VAL A 813 22.92 26.27 9.20
C VAL A 813 23.05 26.32 10.73
N VAL A 814 22.98 25.17 11.41
CA VAL A 814 23.14 25.07 12.88
C VAL A 814 24.57 25.46 13.32
N ILE A 815 25.58 25.10 12.54
CA ILE A 815 27.00 25.43 12.81
C ILE A 815 27.27 26.91 12.63
N LEU A 816 26.73 27.52 11.58
CA LEU A 816 26.84 28.96 11.35
C LEU A 816 26.20 29.76 12.49
N GLY A 817 25.05 29.28 13.01
CA GLY A 817 24.43 29.83 14.22
C GLY A 817 25.28 29.67 15.48
N TYR A 818 25.92 28.51 15.67
CA TYR A 818 26.77 28.22 16.83
C TYR A 818 28.09 29.02 16.81
N LEU A 819 28.78 29.08 15.68
CA LEU A 819 30.04 29.83 15.51
C LEU A 819 29.85 31.34 15.71
N TYR A 820 28.69 31.87 15.32
CA TYR A 820 28.33 33.27 15.56
C TYR A 820 28.18 33.57 17.06
N GLU A 821 27.52 32.69 17.82
CA GLU A 821 27.38 32.84 19.29
C GLU A 821 28.70 32.66 20.05
N VAL A 822 29.60 31.79 19.57
CA VAL A 822 30.95 31.66 20.15
C VAL A 822 31.77 32.93 19.93
N ARG A 823 31.73 33.55 18.74
CA ARG A 823 32.43 34.81 18.44
C ARG A 823 31.91 35.99 19.29
N LYS A 824 30.61 36.01 19.60
CA LYS A 824 29.97 37.00 20.47
C LYS A 824 30.36 36.89 21.95
N LYS A 825 30.86 35.73 22.39
CA LYS A 825 31.40 35.54 23.76
C LYS A 825 32.89 35.84 23.88
N MET A 826 33.59 36.01 22.76
CA MET A 826 35.03 36.31 22.70
C MET A 826 35.34 37.79 22.43
N ASN A 827 34.32 38.59 22.09
CA ASN A 827 34.31 40.05 22.11
C ASN A 827 33.39 40.52 23.23
#